data_AF-A0A6H5ICC8-F1
#
_entry.id   AF-A0A6H5ICC8-F1
#
_cell.length_a   1.000
_cell.length_b   1.000
_cell.length_c   1.000
_cell.angle_alpha   90.00
_cell.angle_beta   90.00
_cell.angle_gamma   90.00
#
_symmetry.space_group_name_H-M   'P 1'
#
loop_
_entity.id
_entity.type
_entity.pdbx_description
1 polymer ?
#
loop_
_entity_poly.entity_id
_entity_poly.type
_entity_poly.pdbx_seq_one_letter_code
_entity_poly.pdbx_strand_id
1 'polypeptide(L)'
;MLLGTRLQAVAILSMSLLLQLAESRVCQTCRRSSTAKNQIASRRQFQRQIATTTTTIATAAVADTTEPRTLLPATETFIDLVRSTGYYAEEYNVTTSDGYILTIHRMPGSPKKPPAANKPVVLMVHGLLAASDIWVLRGPSEDLAFMLVDAGYDVWFMNTRGNFYGRRHKRLTPKDSKFWRFSWHESGMYDMPATIDYVLTATGQKKLSMVGHSMGTTMALVLLSLKPEYNAKVEIVVSFAPIAIFTHLLPGPVNTMVVRYGKQLQKTLKALGINEVFPRNPTLLGLYATICQTPKIEILCQKFALSSAGLLKSSSFDAFHMNVMNKVLRHYPQGSSLETLLHYRQILMSGKFRQYDFGPERNYMRYKNVTPPEYPIEKITVPFVLYYGMNDAYTTKEDVHALMSRLKIAEGKEVQHDRFSHLDFLLSNLTKPLVYRDVMHAIEVHHRAKPTSSSPAAAAAAAAASSSAAKASEYGRLAPSTVARLHAIIVGFSDLITTRRKKNRAHRDELARKYGYPFEEHTVITDDGYILALHRIPFGRNDYDGYYPRRRSAVLLMHGLGGSSADWVLMGPGNSLGFLLADQGYDVWMGNVRGNTYSRKHVKLSTDDGAYWDFSWHEMGLYDLPAMIDYALAKTGQKKLFYIGHSQGTTAFFVMASMRPEYNDKIHTMFALAPVVFCSNMFSPLFQFLSKIEQSYVSNILDWLDIHEFAPTNKLISKFAHLICRNAASKSIRIDKLCRNSMFLITGFDSEQFEDVSLNIFLNAISDKNEKLNLYVLFLGNTRYSFFPHSCGASAKQFRHFAQLIYSGSFRQFDFGWYNNWIKYGHFSPPHYDLSKVTAPVSLHYSLNDWISNESDVRILGQTLPNMIGKYRLPHTNFNHADYLWARDVRKMLYFKLLSLINRETDAIIKRNNAV
;
A
#
# COMPACT_ATOMS: atom_id res chain seq x y z
N MET A 1 30.72 -8.87 -2.75
CA MET A 1 29.59 -9.71 -2.30
C MET A 1 29.34 -9.65 -0.78
N LEU A 2 30.37 -9.70 0.09
CA LEU A 2 30.18 -9.52 1.54
C LEU A 2 29.76 -8.09 1.96
N LEU A 3 30.06 -7.05 1.18
CA LEU A 3 29.68 -5.67 1.50
C LEU A 3 28.18 -5.39 1.31
N GLY A 4 27.55 -5.97 0.27
CA GLY A 4 26.12 -5.78 -0.03
C GLY A 4 25.19 -6.55 0.92
N THR A 5 25.61 -7.74 1.38
CA THR A 5 24.90 -8.50 2.42
C THR A 5 25.14 -7.95 3.82
N ARG A 6 26.34 -7.38 4.08
CA ARG A 6 26.61 -6.62 5.32
C ARG A 6 25.84 -5.30 5.38
N LEU A 7 25.61 -4.60 4.26
CA LEU A 7 24.80 -3.37 4.20
C LEU A 7 23.31 -3.63 4.50
N GLN A 8 22.75 -4.74 4.03
CA GLN A 8 21.39 -5.17 4.43
C GLN A 8 21.31 -5.59 5.90
N ALA A 9 22.32 -6.27 6.43
CA ALA A 9 22.35 -6.65 7.85
C ALA A 9 22.55 -5.44 8.78
N VAL A 10 23.41 -4.49 8.42
CA VAL A 10 23.66 -3.24 9.16
C VAL A 10 22.42 -2.33 9.15
N ALA A 11 21.66 -2.26 8.06
CA ALA A 11 20.42 -1.49 7.97
C ALA A 11 19.30 -2.02 8.88
N ILE A 12 19.23 -3.33 9.11
CA ILE A 12 18.20 -3.93 9.98
C ILE A 12 18.68 -3.97 11.46
N LEU A 13 19.96 -4.21 11.71
CA LEU A 13 20.54 -4.17 13.07
C LEU A 13 20.57 -2.75 13.67
N SER A 14 20.81 -1.71 12.85
CA SER A 14 20.76 -0.32 13.31
C SER A 14 19.34 0.13 13.67
N MET A 15 18.31 -0.38 12.99
CA MET A 15 16.90 -0.14 13.31
C MET A 15 16.49 -0.79 14.64
N SER A 16 16.94 -2.02 14.92
CA SER A 16 16.65 -2.75 16.17
C SER A 16 17.42 -2.21 17.39
N LEU A 17 18.68 -1.76 17.20
CA LEU A 17 19.47 -1.14 18.26
C LEU A 17 18.94 0.26 18.63
N LEU A 18 18.43 1.02 17.66
CA LEU A 18 17.77 2.31 17.90
C LEU A 18 16.42 2.17 18.62
N LEU A 19 15.70 1.07 18.39
CA LEU A 19 14.48 0.71 19.14
C LEU A 19 14.79 0.22 20.57
N GLN A 20 15.87 -0.53 20.79
CA GLN A 20 16.33 -0.91 22.15
C GLN A 20 16.82 0.29 22.98
N LEU A 21 17.47 1.28 22.35
CA LEU A 21 17.89 2.51 23.04
C LEU A 21 16.70 3.43 23.39
N ALA A 22 15.58 3.31 22.68
CA ALA A 22 14.34 4.01 23.00
C ALA A 22 13.59 3.38 24.20
N GLU A 23 13.85 2.11 24.56
CA GLU A 23 13.13 1.40 25.63
C GLU A 23 13.98 0.92 26.82
N SER A 24 15.31 1.06 26.82
CA SER A 24 16.11 0.67 28.00
C SER A 24 15.95 1.67 29.16
N ARG A 25 15.28 1.23 30.23
CA ARG A 25 15.21 1.92 31.53
C ARG A 25 16.54 1.82 32.28
N VAL A 26 17.60 2.48 31.81
CA VAL A 26 18.86 2.61 32.56
C VAL A 26 19.29 4.07 32.67
N CYS A 27 18.57 4.83 33.50
CA CYS A 27 19.12 5.97 34.26
C CYS A 27 18.12 6.40 35.36
N GLN A 28 17.47 5.45 36.04
CA GLN A 28 16.66 5.81 37.23
C GLN A 28 17.52 6.19 38.44
N THR A 29 18.83 5.90 38.42
CA THR A 29 19.80 6.35 39.42
C THR A 29 20.37 7.75 39.16
N CYS A 30 20.13 8.34 37.98
CA CYS A 30 20.63 9.68 37.62
C CYS A 30 19.77 10.82 38.19
N ARG A 31 18.59 10.50 38.74
CA ARG A 31 17.62 11.48 39.27
C ARG A 31 17.83 11.89 40.74
N ARG A 32 18.94 11.51 41.40
CA ARG A 32 19.14 11.78 42.85
C ARG A 32 20.47 12.42 43.29
N SER A 33 21.31 12.96 42.41
CA SER A 33 22.54 13.67 42.83
C SER A 33 22.55 15.14 42.36
N SER A 34 22.81 16.06 43.29
CA SER A 34 22.54 17.50 43.17
C SER A 34 23.68 18.38 42.63
N THR A 35 24.74 17.83 42.02
CA THR A 35 25.85 18.67 41.52
C THR A 35 26.41 18.27 40.15
N ALA A 36 26.64 19.28 39.31
CA ALA A 36 27.04 19.15 37.89
C ALA A 36 28.37 18.41 37.65
N LYS A 37 29.28 18.38 38.64
CA LYS A 37 30.56 17.64 38.54
C LYS A 37 30.36 16.11 38.53
N ASN A 38 29.32 15.59 39.21
CA ASN A 38 29.03 14.15 39.26
C ASN A 38 28.33 13.64 37.99
N GLN A 39 27.59 14.49 37.27
CA GLN A 39 26.97 14.14 35.98
C GLN A 39 28.00 14.02 34.84
N ILE A 40 29.10 14.76 34.90
CA ILE A 40 30.18 14.68 33.90
C ILE A 40 31.04 13.41 34.13
N ALA A 41 31.26 13.03 35.39
CA ALA A 41 31.94 11.78 35.75
C ALA A 41 31.14 10.54 35.33
N SER A 42 29.82 10.52 35.54
CA SER A 42 28.95 9.42 35.10
C SER A 42 28.80 9.33 33.57
N ARG A 43 28.78 10.46 32.85
CA ARG A 43 28.84 10.48 31.37
C ARG A 43 30.17 9.94 30.83
N ARG A 44 31.30 10.26 31.46
CA ARG A 44 32.62 9.71 31.08
C ARG A 44 32.74 8.22 31.40
N GLN A 45 32.11 7.75 32.48
CA GLN A 45 32.06 6.33 32.84
C GLN A 45 31.13 5.54 31.89
N PHE A 46 30.01 6.13 31.45
CA PHE A 46 29.10 5.56 30.45
C PHE A 46 29.71 5.55 29.04
N GLN A 47 30.43 6.60 28.64
CA GLN A 47 31.20 6.64 27.40
C GLN A 47 32.38 5.66 27.42
N ARG A 48 33.04 5.47 28.57
CA ARG A 48 34.04 4.41 28.75
C ARG A 48 33.40 3.03 28.67
N GLN A 49 32.26 2.77 29.31
CA GLN A 49 31.54 1.49 29.18
C GLN A 49 31.08 1.22 27.74
N ILE A 50 30.55 2.21 27.02
CA ILE A 50 30.19 2.04 25.60
C ILE A 50 31.44 1.78 24.76
N ALA A 51 32.54 2.49 24.99
CA ALA A 51 33.80 2.25 24.28
C ALA A 51 34.36 0.86 24.60
N THR A 52 34.31 0.41 25.86
CA THR A 52 34.73 -0.94 26.27
C THR A 52 33.81 -2.00 25.67
N THR A 53 32.48 -1.85 25.68
CA THR A 53 31.53 -2.81 25.06
C THR A 53 31.66 -2.85 23.54
N THR A 54 31.88 -1.70 22.88
CA THR A 54 32.09 -1.64 21.42
C THR A 54 33.46 -2.24 21.05
N THR A 55 34.47 -2.06 21.89
CA THR A 55 35.80 -2.67 21.71
C THR A 55 35.77 -4.16 22.02
N THR A 56 35.03 -4.64 23.04
CA THR A 56 34.83 -6.07 23.34
C THR A 56 34.02 -6.78 22.25
N ILE A 57 33.05 -6.12 21.62
CA ILE A 57 32.33 -6.64 20.44
C ILE A 57 33.24 -6.66 19.20
N ALA A 58 34.12 -5.67 19.05
CA ALA A 58 35.08 -5.61 17.95
C ALA A 58 36.26 -6.60 18.14
N THR A 59 36.72 -6.86 19.37
CA THR A 59 37.76 -7.86 19.66
C THR A 59 37.20 -9.28 19.72
N ALA A 60 35.94 -9.50 20.12
CA ALA A 60 35.25 -10.79 19.96
C ALA A 60 35.01 -11.15 18.47
N ALA A 61 35.05 -10.17 17.57
CA ALA A 61 35.03 -10.39 16.12
C ALA A 61 36.41 -10.69 15.51
N VAL A 62 37.50 -10.60 16.29
CA VAL A 62 38.89 -10.73 15.78
C VAL A 62 39.76 -11.71 16.59
N ALA A 63 39.38 -12.11 17.81
CA ALA A 63 40.11 -13.10 18.60
C ALA A 63 39.15 -14.14 19.19
N ASP A 64 39.06 -15.32 18.56
CA ASP A 64 39.19 -16.61 19.23
C ASP A 64 39.16 -17.74 18.16
N THR A 65 40.34 -18.10 17.68
CA THR A 65 40.57 -19.34 16.93
C THR A 65 41.15 -20.36 17.90
N THR A 66 40.31 -21.04 18.68
CA THR A 66 40.58 -22.39 19.23
C THR A 66 39.38 -22.94 20.01
N GLU A 67 38.79 -24.03 19.48
CA GLU A 67 37.83 -24.98 20.08
C GLU A 67 36.32 -24.65 20.17
N PRO A 68 35.44 -25.68 20.02
CA PRO A 68 34.18 -25.53 19.29
C PRO A 68 32.95 -25.33 20.21
N ARG A 69 32.23 -24.22 20.00
CA ARG A 69 30.84 -24.05 20.49
C ARG A 69 29.86 -24.04 19.33
N THR A 70 29.18 -25.18 19.18
CA THR A 70 27.89 -25.46 18.53
C THR A 70 27.47 -24.55 17.37
N LEU A 71 27.53 -25.13 16.16
CA LEU A 71 26.89 -24.64 14.95
C LEU A 71 25.47 -24.12 15.21
N LEU A 72 25.12 -22.98 14.59
CA LEU A 72 23.74 -22.59 14.31
C LEU A 72 22.93 -23.83 13.87
N PRO A 73 21.74 -24.11 14.44
CA PRO A 73 20.99 -25.30 14.03
C PRO A 73 20.71 -25.23 12.53
N ALA A 74 21.03 -26.32 11.83
CA ALA A 74 20.75 -26.50 10.41
C ALA A 74 19.27 -26.14 10.12
N THR A 75 19.02 -25.48 8.99
CA THR A 75 17.65 -25.17 8.56
C THR A 75 16.86 -26.46 8.41
N GLU A 76 15.78 -26.61 9.19
CA GLU A 76 14.83 -27.73 9.11
C GLU A 76 14.41 -27.98 7.66
N THR A 77 14.53 -29.23 7.21
CA THR A 77 14.21 -29.71 5.86
C THR A 77 12.91 -30.53 5.84
N PHE A 78 12.37 -30.82 4.66
CA PHE A 78 11.27 -31.78 4.50
C PHE A 78 11.51 -33.10 5.25
N ILE A 79 12.71 -33.66 5.15
CA ILE A 79 13.06 -34.93 5.80
C ILE A 79 12.97 -34.80 7.32
N ASP A 80 13.44 -33.68 7.88
CA ASP A 80 13.35 -33.40 9.32
C ASP A 80 11.89 -33.24 9.77
N LEU A 81 11.08 -32.50 8.99
CA LEU A 81 9.66 -32.29 9.26
C LEU A 81 8.87 -33.61 9.30
N VAL A 82 9.13 -34.53 8.37
CA VAL A 82 8.40 -35.80 8.31
C VAL A 82 8.92 -36.78 9.37
N ARG A 83 10.24 -36.96 9.49
CA ARG A 83 10.81 -37.94 10.43
C ARG A 83 10.56 -37.58 11.89
N SER A 84 10.49 -36.28 12.22
CA SER A 84 10.12 -35.83 13.57
C SER A 84 8.70 -36.26 14.00
N THR A 85 7.85 -36.66 13.06
CA THR A 85 6.49 -37.16 13.32
C THR A 85 6.41 -38.69 13.35
N GLY A 86 7.53 -39.40 13.14
CA GLY A 86 7.60 -40.87 13.11
C GLY A 86 7.26 -41.50 11.75
N TYR A 87 7.02 -40.70 10.71
CA TYR A 87 6.74 -41.20 9.36
C TYR A 87 8.05 -41.45 8.58
N TYR A 88 7.98 -42.36 7.61
CA TYR A 88 9.12 -42.66 6.74
C TYR A 88 9.26 -41.55 5.68
N ALA A 89 10.50 -41.10 5.44
CA ALA A 89 10.81 -40.06 4.47
C ALA A 89 12.11 -40.36 3.73
N GLU A 90 12.09 -40.21 2.41
CA GLU A 90 13.19 -40.44 1.48
C GLU A 90 13.35 -39.24 0.55
N GLU A 91 14.57 -39.01 0.06
CA GLU A 91 14.89 -37.96 -0.92
C GLU A 91 15.66 -38.53 -2.10
N TYR A 92 15.41 -37.99 -3.29
CA TYR A 92 16.01 -38.47 -4.54
C TYR A 92 16.40 -37.32 -5.45
N ASN A 93 17.50 -37.50 -6.18
CA ASN A 93 17.96 -36.53 -7.17
C ASN A 93 17.49 -36.95 -8.57
N VAL A 94 16.65 -36.11 -9.18
CA VAL A 94 16.18 -36.30 -10.55
C VAL A 94 16.84 -35.28 -11.46
N THR A 95 17.47 -35.74 -12.52
CA THR A 95 18.06 -34.85 -13.52
C THR A 95 17.15 -34.72 -14.72
N THR A 96 16.72 -33.49 -14.98
CA THR A 96 15.93 -33.11 -16.15
C THR A 96 16.76 -33.19 -17.43
N SER A 97 16.09 -33.31 -18.59
CA SER A 97 16.76 -33.39 -19.88
C SER A 97 17.55 -32.14 -20.25
N ASP A 98 17.15 -30.97 -19.75
CA ASP A 98 17.87 -29.71 -19.97
C ASP A 98 18.96 -29.44 -18.91
N GLY A 99 19.07 -30.31 -17.90
CA GLY A 99 20.24 -30.42 -17.04
C GLY A 99 20.08 -29.89 -15.61
N TYR A 100 18.89 -29.41 -15.21
CA TYR A 100 18.57 -29.12 -13.82
C TYR A 100 18.49 -30.42 -13.01
N ILE A 101 18.96 -30.35 -11.76
CA ILE A 101 18.94 -31.45 -10.80
C ILE A 101 18.00 -31.06 -9.66
N LEU A 102 16.89 -31.77 -9.56
CA LEU A 102 15.81 -31.54 -8.60
C LEU A 102 15.91 -32.56 -7.47
N THR A 103 15.84 -32.10 -6.22
CA THR A 103 15.62 -32.99 -5.08
C THR A 103 14.12 -33.19 -4.89
N ILE A 104 13.62 -34.38 -5.20
CA ILE A 104 12.23 -34.79 -4.93
C ILE A 104 12.17 -35.58 -3.63
N HIS A 105 11.01 -35.59 -2.99
CA HIS A 105 10.82 -36.31 -1.73
C HIS A 105 9.76 -37.41 -1.86
N ARG A 106 9.79 -38.36 -0.94
CA ARG A 106 8.85 -39.48 -0.87
C ARG A 106 8.51 -39.81 0.57
N MET A 107 7.26 -40.16 0.82
CA MET A 107 6.77 -40.78 2.04
C MET A 107 6.24 -42.18 1.73
N PRO A 108 7.07 -43.24 1.84
CA PRO A 108 6.69 -44.59 1.43
C PRO A 108 5.75 -45.30 2.41
N GLY A 109 5.64 -44.83 3.65
CA GLY A 109 4.84 -45.48 4.69
C GLY A 109 4.72 -44.66 5.98
N SER A 110 3.86 -45.15 6.88
CA SER A 110 3.65 -44.63 8.24
C SER A 110 3.86 -45.73 9.28
N PRO A 111 3.90 -45.40 10.58
CA PRO A 111 3.93 -46.42 11.63
C PRO A 111 2.77 -47.42 11.56
N LYS A 112 1.60 -47.01 11.05
CA LYS A 112 0.42 -47.87 10.88
C LYS A 112 0.46 -48.69 9.59
N LYS A 113 1.07 -48.14 8.55
CA LYS A 113 1.19 -48.75 7.21
C LYS A 113 2.66 -48.66 6.77
N PRO A 114 3.51 -49.59 7.21
CA PRO A 114 4.92 -49.59 6.86
C PRO A 114 5.15 -49.61 5.34
N PRO A 115 6.34 -49.20 4.86
CA PRO A 115 6.71 -49.28 3.45
C PRO A 115 6.44 -50.68 2.87
N ALA A 116 5.75 -50.72 1.73
CA ALA A 116 5.40 -51.95 1.03
C ALA A 116 5.49 -51.74 -0.49
N ALA A 117 5.71 -52.83 -1.22
CA ALA A 117 5.71 -52.80 -2.69
C ALA A 117 4.29 -52.62 -3.26
N ASN A 118 4.20 -52.18 -4.52
CA ASN A 118 2.96 -52.07 -5.30
C ASN A 118 1.87 -51.16 -4.72
N LYS A 119 2.23 -50.22 -3.83
CA LYS A 119 1.30 -49.19 -3.35
C LYS A 119 0.88 -48.26 -4.51
N PRO A 120 -0.39 -47.83 -4.56
CA PRO A 120 -0.83 -46.80 -5.49
C PRO A 120 -0.07 -45.49 -5.24
N VAL A 121 0.33 -44.81 -6.32
CA VAL A 121 1.23 -43.65 -6.24
C VAL A 121 0.46 -42.35 -6.38
N VAL A 122 0.73 -41.41 -5.48
CA VAL A 122 0.22 -40.03 -5.56
C VAL A 122 1.38 -39.05 -5.63
N LEU A 123 1.42 -38.24 -6.69
CA LEU A 123 2.41 -37.18 -6.87
C LEU A 123 1.81 -35.82 -6.47
N MET A 124 2.37 -35.21 -5.45
CA MET A 124 1.98 -33.89 -4.95
C MET A 124 2.86 -32.79 -5.57
N VAL A 125 2.22 -31.74 -6.10
CA VAL A 125 2.86 -30.67 -6.85
C VAL A 125 2.49 -29.31 -6.26
N HIS A 126 3.49 -28.64 -5.67
CA HIS A 126 3.29 -27.37 -4.98
C HIS A 126 2.99 -26.18 -5.92
N GLY A 127 2.51 -25.08 -5.34
CA GLY A 127 2.23 -23.83 -6.03
C GLY A 127 3.43 -22.90 -6.24
N LEU A 128 3.16 -21.67 -6.68
CA LEU A 128 4.15 -20.63 -6.91
C LEU A 128 4.91 -20.29 -5.60
N LEU A 129 6.24 -20.14 -5.68
CA LEU A 129 7.14 -19.83 -4.55
C LEU A 129 7.13 -20.87 -3.40
N ALA A 130 6.53 -22.04 -3.59
CA ALA A 130 6.51 -23.11 -2.60
C ALA A 130 7.58 -24.20 -2.89
N ALA A 131 7.60 -25.19 -2.00
CA ALA A 131 8.38 -26.42 -2.10
C ALA A 131 7.55 -27.56 -1.50
N SER A 132 8.06 -28.79 -1.56
CA SER A 132 7.46 -29.98 -0.92
C SER A 132 7.06 -29.78 0.54
N ASP A 133 7.78 -28.93 1.28
CA ASP A 133 7.53 -28.62 2.70
C ASP A 133 6.07 -28.24 2.97
N ILE A 134 5.44 -27.49 2.05
CA ILE A 134 4.10 -26.92 2.23
C ILE A 134 3.02 -27.98 2.50
N TRP A 135 3.26 -29.23 2.08
CA TRP A 135 2.32 -30.34 2.22
C TRP A 135 2.37 -31.02 3.59
N VAL A 136 3.33 -30.67 4.46
CA VAL A 136 3.58 -31.37 5.73
C VAL A 136 3.74 -30.44 6.94
N LEU A 137 3.46 -29.13 6.78
CA LEU A 137 3.73 -28.12 7.82
C LEU A 137 2.80 -28.20 9.04
N ARG A 138 1.56 -28.67 8.89
CA ARG A 138 0.58 -28.76 9.98
C ARG A 138 0.69 -30.08 10.73
N GLY A 139 1.12 -31.14 10.05
CA GLY A 139 1.44 -32.44 10.64
C GLY A 139 0.37 -33.53 10.43
N PRO A 140 0.55 -34.71 11.06
CA PRO A 140 -0.19 -35.93 10.73
C PRO A 140 -1.71 -35.88 10.92
N SER A 141 -2.20 -35.06 11.85
CA SER A 141 -3.64 -34.93 12.09
C SER A 141 -4.35 -34.08 11.04
N GLU A 142 -3.60 -33.25 10.30
CA GLU A 142 -4.16 -32.15 9.52
C GLU A 142 -3.88 -32.26 8.02
N ASP A 143 -2.66 -32.63 7.61
CA ASP A 143 -2.25 -32.56 6.20
C ASP A 143 -2.62 -33.79 5.36
N LEU A 144 -3.01 -33.52 4.11
CA LEU A 144 -3.42 -34.53 3.12
C LEU A 144 -2.31 -35.56 2.86
N ALA A 145 -1.04 -35.13 2.87
CA ALA A 145 0.11 -36.02 2.69
C ALA A 145 0.10 -37.19 3.67
N PHE A 146 -0.04 -36.90 4.97
CA PHE A 146 -0.09 -37.94 6.00
C PHE A 146 -1.35 -38.81 5.88
N MET A 147 -2.50 -38.20 5.54
CA MET A 147 -3.75 -38.95 5.32
C MET A 147 -3.64 -39.97 4.18
N LEU A 148 -2.99 -39.60 3.07
CA LEU A 148 -2.73 -40.49 1.94
C LEU A 148 -1.80 -41.65 2.33
N VAL A 149 -0.72 -41.34 3.06
CA VAL A 149 0.22 -42.38 3.52
C VAL A 149 -0.45 -43.35 4.48
N ASP A 150 -1.24 -42.85 5.45
CA ASP A 150 -2.01 -43.67 6.39
C ASP A 150 -3.11 -44.50 5.68
N ALA A 151 -3.63 -44.02 4.56
CA ALA A 151 -4.57 -44.77 3.71
C ALA A 151 -3.88 -45.82 2.81
N GLY A 152 -2.54 -45.91 2.83
CA GLY A 152 -1.81 -46.92 2.08
C GLY A 152 -1.33 -46.49 0.69
N TYR A 153 -1.27 -45.19 0.41
CA TYR A 153 -0.64 -44.67 -0.81
C TYR A 153 0.89 -44.49 -0.63
N ASP A 154 1.63 -44.57 -1.73
CA ASP A 154 3.03 -44.14 -1.82
C ASP A 154 3.05 -42.69 -2.33
N VAL A 155 3.41 -41.75 -1.46
CA VAL A 155 3.23 -40.32 -1.71
C VAL A 155 4.57 -39.68 -2.08
N TRP A 156 4.64 -39.09 -3.26
CA TRP A 156 5.81 -38.42 -3.81
C TRP A 156 5.58 -36.92 -3.90
N PHE A 157 6.63 -36.13 -3.73
CA PHE A 157 6.57 -34.67 -3.70
C PHE A 157 7.57 -34.10 -4.70
N MET A 158 7.05 -33.44 -5.72
CA MET A 158 7.89 -32.77 -6.71
C MET A 158 8.34 -31.40 -6.19
N ASN A 159 9.61 -31.07 -6.41
CA ASN A 159 10.14 -29.72 -6.30
C ASN A 159 10.49 -29.18 -7.69
N THR A 160 10.31 -27.88 -7.89
CA THR A 160 10.60 -27.22 -9.17
C THR A 160 11.99 -26.62 -9.21
N ARG A 161 12.57 -26.51 -10.41
CA ARG A 161 13.81 -25.75 -10.64
C ARG A 161 13.76 -24.35 -10.00
N GLY A 162 14.87 -23.93 -9.41
CA GLY A 162 15.05 -22.61 -8.77
C GLY A 162 14.49 -22.43 -7.37
N ASN A 163 13.56 -23.28 -6.90
CA ASN A 163 13.21 -23.31 -5.48
C ASN A 163 14.38 -23.87 -4.65
N PHE A 164 14.31 -23.82 -3.31
CA PHE A 164 15.38 -24.28 -2.41
C PHE A 164 15.95 -25.67 -2.74
N TYR A 165 15.10 -26.62 -3.16
CA TYR A 165 15.45 -28.00 -3.52
C TYR A 165 15.82 -28.19 -5.00
N GLY A 166 15.69 -27.16 -5.83
CA GLY A 166 15.91 -27.18 -7.28
C GLY A 166 17.03 -26.26 -7.77
N ARG A 167 18.02 -25.95 -6.93
CA ARG A 167 19.10 -24.96 -7.22
C ARG A 167 20.35 -25.53 -7.89
N ARG A 168 20.29 -26.74 -8.44
CA ARG A 168 21.46 -27.44 -9.03
C ARG A 168 21.27 -27.68 -10.51
N HIS A 169 22.37 -27.70 -11.25
CA HIS A 169 22.40 -27.99 -12.67
C HIS A 169 23.74 -28.61 -13.07
N LYS A 170 23.75 -29.47 -14.10
CA LYS A 170 24.96 -30.12 -14.65
C LYS A 170 26.10 -29.18 -15.10
N ARG A 171 25.81 -27.90 -15.33
CA ARG A 171 26.71 -26.94 -16.03
C ARG A 171 26.58 -25.51 -15.52
N LEU A 172 25.39 -25.12 -15.09
CA LEU A 172 25.08 -23.76 -14.64
C LEU A 172 25.02 -23.71 -13.10
N THR A 173 25.18 -22.53 -12.54
CA THR A 173 25.00 -22.25 -11.12
C THR A 173 23.97 -21.14 -10.91
N PRO A 174 23.36 -21.01 -9.73
CA PRO A 174 22.46 -19.89 -9.43
C PRO A 174 23.08 -18.49 -9.58
N LYS A 175 24.41 -18.37 -9.71
CA LYS A 175 25.09 -17.10 -10.02
C LYS A 175 24.97 -16.72 -11.50
N ASP A 176 24.75 -17.69 -12.38
CA ASP A 176 24.62 -17.48 -13.81
C ASP A 176 23.22 -17.01 -14.16
N SER A 177 23.09 -15.89 -14.88
CA SER A 177 21.77 -15.40 -15.33
C SER A 177 21.03 -16.44 -16.19
N LYS A 178 21.77 -17.28 -16.94
CA LYS A 178 21.21 -18.38 -17.75
C LYS A 178 20.52 -19.45 -16.91
N PHE A 179 20.92 -19.66 -15.66
CA PHE A 179 20.27 -20.61 -14.73
C PHE A 179 18.83 -20.21 -14.41
N TRP A 180 18.47 -18.93 -14.57
CA TRP A 180 17.15 -18.42 -14.19
C TRP A 180 16.22 -18.21 -15.39
N ARG A 181 16.63 -18.65 -16.58
CA ARG A 181 15.86 -18.47 -17.82
C ARG A 181 14.85 -19.60 -18.02
N PHE A 182 13.92 -19.73 -17.08
CA PHE A 182 12.83 -20.71 -17.12
C PHE A 182 11.55 -20.11 -16.55
N SER A 183 10.39 -20.63 -16.94
CA SER A 183 9.09 -20.34 -16.33
C SER A 183 8.40 -21.65 -15.91
N TRP A 184 7.14 -21.58 -15.47
CA TRP A 184 6.32 -22.79 -15.25
C TRP A 184 6.14 -23.64 -16.52
N HIS A 185 6.40 -23.10 -17.72
CA HIS A 185 6.44 -23.90 -18.96
C HIS A 185 7.55 -24.95 -18.93
N GLU A 186 8.78 -24.54 -18.64
CA GLU A 186 9.92 -25.46 -18.53
C GLU A 186 9.72 -26.45 -17.37
N SER A 187 9.12 -26.03 -16.26
CA SER A 187 8.77 -26.95 -15.17
C SER A 187 7.72 -27.99 -15.61
N GLY A 188 6.73 -27.63 -16.42
CA GLY A 188 5.79 -28.59 -17.01
C GLY A 188 6.42 -29.48 -18.09
N MET A 189 7.37 -28.97 -18.87
CA MET A 189 7.97 -29.70 -20.00
C MET A 189 9.16 -30.58 -19.64
N TYR A 190 9.84 -30.30 -18.52
CA TYR A 190 11.08 -30.98 -18.13
C TYR A 190 11.06 -31.49 -16.69
N ASP A 191 10.67 -30.68 -15.71
CA ASP A 191 10.69 -31.08 -14.29
C ASP A 191 9.67 -32.20 -14.04
N MET A 192 8.44 -31.99 -14.52
CA MET A 192 7.33 -32.92 -14.30
C MET A 192 7.49 -34.26 -15.04
N PRO A 193 7.85 -34.29 -16.35
CA PRO A 193 8.26 -35.51 -17.05
C PRO A 193 9.33 -36.32 -16.34
N ALA A 194 10.45 -35.67 -15.99
CA ALA A 194 11.57 -36.35 -15.35
C ALA A 194 11.17 -36.94 -13.99
N THR A 195 10.35 -36.21 -13.24
CA THR A 195 9.83 -36.67 -11.95
C THR A 195 8.88 -37.85 -12.13
N ILE A 196 7.88 -37.76 -13.02
CA ILE A 196 6.91 -38.84 -13.27
C ILE A 196 7.63 -40.11 -13.73
N ASP A 197 8.55 -39.99 -14.69
CA ASP A 197 9.27 -41.15 -15.23
C ASP A 197 10.15 -41.80 -14.17
N TYR A 198 10.83 -41.00 -13.35
CA TYR A 198 11.60 -41.51 -12.21
C TYR A 198 10.69 -42.25 -11.23
N VAL A 199 9.57 -41.66 -10.84
CA VAL A 199 8.62 -42.24 -9.87
C VAL A 199 8.04 -43.55 -10.40
N LEU A 200 7.57 -43.60 -11.64
CA LEU A 200 7.02 -44.82 -12.24
C LEU A 200 8.07 -45.92 -12.35
N THR A 201 9.32 -45.56 -12.69
CA THR A 201 10.43 -46.51 -12.75
C THR A 201 10.80 -47.03 -11.36
N ALA A 202 10.92 -46.15 -10.37
CA ALA A 202 11.31 -46.50 -9.00
C ALA A 202 10.25 -47.35 -8.28
N THR A 203 8.97 -47.14 -8.60
CA THR A 203 7.84 -47.85 -7.97
C THR A 203 7.37 -49.07 -8.75
N GLY A 204 7.73 -49.18 -10.03
CA GLY A 204 7.20 -50.19 -10.95
C GLY A 204 5.74 -49.95 -11.37
N GLN A 205 5.12 -48.84 -10.96
CA GLN A 205 3.75 -48.50 -11.34
C GLN A 205 3.68 -48.02 -12.79
N LYS A 206 2.55 -48.30 -13.46
CA LYS A 206 2.31 -47.82 -14.84
C LYS A 206 1.68 -46.44 -14.89
N LYS A 207 0.94 -46.07 -13.83
CA LYS A 207 0.23 -44.80 -13.70
C LYS A 207 0.35 -44.26 -12.28
N LEU A 208 0.15 -42.96 -12.13
CA LEU A 208 0.02 -42.30 -10.84
C LEU A 208 -1.15 -41.30 -10.84
N SER A 209 -1.65 -40.98 -9.66
CA SER A 209 -2.57 -39.85 -9.45
C SER A 209 -1.78 -38.59 -9.11
N MET A 210 -2.26 -37.43 -9.53
CA MET A 210 -1.61 -36.15 -9.26
C MET A 210 -2.49 -35.25 -8.39
N VAL A 211 -1.86 -34.57 -7.42
CA VAL A 211 -2.49 -33.50 -6.63
C VAL A 211 -1.69 -32.23 -6.82
N GLY A 212 -2.28 -31.21 -7.45
CA GLY A 212 -1.63 -29.94 -7.75
C GLY A 212 -2.27 -28.77 -7.02
N HIS A 213 -1.49 -27.87 -6.46
CA HIS A 213 -1.98 -26.58 -5.94
C HIS A 213 -1.53 -25.43 -6.83
N SER A 214 -2.43 -24.51 -7.17
CA SER A 214 -2.07 -23.26 -7.85
C SER A 214 -1.27 -23.51 -9.13
N MET A 215 -0.03 -23.01 -9.22
CA MET A 215 0.93 -23.27 -10.31
C MET A 215 1.14 -24.76 -10.64
N GLY A 216 0.99 -25.66 -9.67
CA GLY A 216 1.08 -27.10 -9.92
C GLY A 216 0.04 -27.58 -10.92
N THR A 217 -1.15 -26.96 -10.94
CA THR A 217 -2.18 -27.22 -11.95
C THR A 217 -1.73 -26.71 -13.33
N THR A 218 -1.19 -25.50 -13.38
CA THR A 218 -0.66 -24.91 -14.62
C THR A 218 0.37 -25.82 -15.28
N MET A 219 1.28 -26.38 -14.49
CA MET A 219 2.30 -27.30 -14.97
C MET A 219 1.71 -28.61 -15.52
N ALA A 220 0.69 -29.17 -14.84
CA ALA A 220 0.02 -30.38 -15.31
C ALA A 220 -0.71 -30.14 -16.64
N LEU A 221 -1.38 -29.00 -16.81
CA LEU A 221 -2.03 -28.61 -18.06
C LEU A 221 -1.00 -28.47 -19.21
N VAL A 222 0.16 -27.87 -18.95
CA VAL A 222 1.25 -27.76 -19.94
C VAL A 222 1.74 -29.14 -20.35
N LEU A 223 2.05 -30.00 -19.38
CA LEU A 223 2.55 -31.35 -19.65
C LEU A 223 1.57 -32.14 -20.51
N LEU A 224 0.34 -32.28 -20.03
CA LEU A 224 -0.65 -33.17 -20.63
C LEU A 224 -1.14 -32.67 -21.99
N SER A 225 -1.07 -31.37 -22.25
CA SER A 225 -1.42 -30.80 -23.57
C SER A 225 -0.31 -30.92 -24.60
N LEU A 226 0.96 -30.76 -24.20
CA LEU A 226 2.10 -30.74 -25.13
C LEU A 226 2.83 -32.06 -25.26
N LYS A 227 2.67 -32.98 -24.31
CA LYS A 227 3.24 -34.34 -24.33
C LYS A 227 2.14 -35.37 -24.15
N PRO A 228 1.37 -35.66 -25.22
CA PRO A 228 0.22 -36.57 -25.17
C PRO A 228 0.52 -37.93 -24.54
N GLU A 229 1.76 -38.42 -24.67
CA GLU A 229 2.22 -39.69 -24.09
C GLU A 229 2.08 -39.77 -22.55
N TYR A 230 2.07 -38.63 -21.85
CA TYR A 230 1.85 -38.59 -20.39
C TYR A 230 0.38 -38.71 -19.99
N ASN A 231 -0.58 -38.51 -20.92
CA ASN A 231 -1.99 -38.79 -20.63
C ASN A 231 -2.23 -40.27 -20.32
N ALA A 232 -1.37 -41.17 -20.81
CA ALA A 232 -1.42 -42.60 -20.50
C ALA A 232 -0.76 -42.94 -19.14
N LYS A 233 0.02 -42.01 -18.56
CA LYS A 233 0.80 -42.19 -17.32
C LYS A 233 0.13 -41.56 -16.10
N VAL A 234 -0.86 -40.69 -16.31
CA VAL A 234 -1.59 -40.01 -15.23
C VAL A 234 -3.03 -40.52 -15.21
N GLU A 235 -3.50 -40.92 -14.04
CA GLU A 235 -4.84 -41.49 -13.87
C GLU A 235 -5.90 -40.39 -13.64
N ILE A 236 -5.59 -39.44 -12.77
CA ILE A 236 -6.44 -38.30 -12.42
C ILE A 236 -5.55 -37.14 -11.97
N VAL A 237 -6.00 -35.91 -12.25
CA VAL A 237 -5.44 -34.68 -11.68
C VAL A 237 -6.45 -34.05 -10.74
N VAL A 238 -6.12 -34.01 -9.45
CA VAL A 238 -6.86 -33.24 -8.45
C VAL A 238 -6.17 -31.90 -8.26
N SER A 239 -6.89 -30.81 -8.51
CA SER A 239 -6.35 -29.45 -8.51
C SER A 239 -6.99 -28.59 -7.43
N PHE A 240 -6.17 -27.97 -6.60
CA PHE A 240 -6.57 -26.96 -5.61
C PHE A 240 -6.27 -25.57 -6.15
N ALA A 241 -7.29 -24.70 -6.19
CA ALA A 241 -7.19 -23.34 -6.71
C ALA A 241 -6.47 -23.28 -8.08
N PRO A 242 -7.04 -23.91 -9.12
CA PRO A 242 -6.39 -24.08 -10.41
C PRO A 242 -6.13 -22.74 -11.11
N ILE A 243 -4.84 -22.43 -11.34
CA ILE A 243 -4.44 -21.25 -12.11
C ILE A 243 -4.18 -21.65 -13.57
N ALA A 244 -4.98 -21.14 -14.50
CA ALA A 244 -4.75 -21.34 -15.95
C ALA A 244 -5.36 -20.22 -16.80
N ILE A 245 -6.67 -20.02 -16.69
CA ILE A 245 -7.42 -19.02 -17.44
C ILE A 245 -7.70 -17.84 -16.50
N PHE A 246 -7.50 -16.63 -17.03
CA PHE A 246 -7.70 -15.38 -16.31
C PHE A 246 -8.62 -14.49 -17.13
N THR A 247 -9.92 -14.74 -17.02
CA THR A 247 -10.98 -13.93 -17.64
C THR A 247 -11.59 -12.94 -16.66
N HIS A 248 -11.62 -13.26 -15.36
CA HIS A 248 -12.23 -12.44 -14.34
C HIS A 248 -11.36 -12.45 -13.07
N LEU A 249 -10.40 -11.54 -12.97
CA LEU A 249 -9.68 -11.36 -11.70
C LEU A 249 -10.47 -10.50 -10.73
N LEU A 250 -10.45 -10.89 -9.46
CA LEU A 250 -10.87 -9.99 -8.40
C LEU A 250 -9.92 -8.76 -8.36
N PRO A 251 -10.47 -7.54 -8.23
CA PRO A 251 -9.67 -6.33 -8.13
C PRO A 251 -8.79 -6.38 -6.87
N GLY A 252 -7.48 -6.34 -7.07
CA GLY A 252 -6.49 -6.39 -6.00
C GLY A 252 -5.21 -5.67 -6.40
N PRO A 253 -4.52 -4.99 -5.46
CA PRO A 253 -3.38 -4.12 -5.75
C PRO A 253 -2.22 -4.87 -6.44
N VAL A 254 -2.01 -6.14 -6.11
CA VAL A 254 -0.96 -6.99 -6.72
C VAL A 254 -1.24 -7.29 -8.19
N ASN A 255 -2.49 -7.60 -8.55
CA ASN A 255 -2.87 -7.94 -9.92
C ASN A 255 -2.81 -6.69 -10.83
N THR A 256 -3.32 -5.55 -10.35
CA THR A 256 -3.23 -4.26 -11.07
C THR A 256 -1.78 -3.83 -11.28
N MET A 257 -0.91 -4.03 -10.28
CA MET A 257 0.52 -3.73 -10.33
C MET A 257 1.30 -4.62 -11.31
N VAL A 258 1.07 -5.94 -11.29
CA VAL A 258 1.74 -6.90 -12.19
C VAL A 258 1.34 -6.63 -13.65
N VAL A 259 0.05 -6.40 -13.91
CA VAL A 259 -0.50 -6.09 -15.25
C VAL A 259 0.06 -4.75 -15.77
N ARG A 260 -0.02 -3.67 -14.97
CA ARG A 260 0.30 -2.30 -15.40
C ARG A 260 1.80 -1.98 -15.46
N TYR A 261 2.60 -2.37 -14.46
CA TYR A 261 4.03 -2.00 -14.38
C TYR A 261 5.02 -3.16 -14.56
N GLY A 262 4.54 -4.39 -14.69
CA GLY A 262 5.42 -5.56 -14.74
C GLY A 262 6.44 -5.55 -15.90
N LYS A 263 6.17 -4.87 -17.03
CA LYS A 263 7.15 -4.69 -18.13
C LYS A 263 8.30 -3.74 -17.75
N GLN A 264 8.03 -2.72 -16.94
CA GLN A 264 9.05 -1.77 -16.49
C GLN A 264 9.85 -2.36 -15.32
N LEU A 265 9.18 -2.99 -14.35
CA LEU A 265 9.81 -3.76 -13.29
C LEU A 265 10.71 -4.88 -13.87
N GLN A 266 10.26 -5.56 -14.91
CA GLN A 266 11.07 -6.53 -15.67
C GLN A 266 12.37 -5.93 -16.19
N LYS A 267 12.30 -4.77 -16.87
CA LYS A 267 13.49 -4.11 -17.42
C LYS A 267 14.46 -3.73 -16.32
N THR A 268 13.96 -3.15 -15.23
CA THR A 268 14.77 -2.74 -14.08
C THR A 268 15.42 -3.92 -13.37
N LEU A 269 14.65 -4.97 -13.05
CA LEU A 269 15.19 -6.15 -12.35
C LEU A 269 16.22 -6.89 -13.23
N LYS A 270 15.97 -7.01 -14.55
CA LYS A 270 16.96 -7.56 -15.49
C LYS A 270 18.21 -6.69 -15.60
N ALA A 271 18.08 -5.36 -15.60
CA ALA A 271 19.21 -4.44 -15.64
C ALA A 271 20.07 -4.50 -14.36
N LEU A 272 19.45 -4.74 -13.21
CA LEU A 272 20.12 -4.93 -11.92
C LEU A 272 20.70 -6.35 -11.74
N GLY A 273 20.56 -7.23 -12.74
CA GLY A 273 21.02 -8.62 -12.66
C GLY A 273 20.21 -9.49 -11.68
N ILE A 274 19.03 -9.03 -11.25
CA ILE A 274 18.14 -9.76 -10.35
C ILE A 274 17.33 -10.75 -11.19
N ASN A 275 17.74 -12.01 -11.15
CA ASN A 275 17.08 -13.10 -11.88
C ASN A 275 16.27 -14.04 -10.97
N GLU A 276 16.54 -13.98 -9.66
CA GLU A 276 15.85 -14.74 -8.62
C GLU A 276 14.87 -13.84 -7.85
N VAL A 277 13.70 -14.38 -7.54
CA VAL A 277 12.69 -13.69 -6.74
C VAL A 277 12.33 -14.50 -5.49
N PHE A 278 12.28 -13.81 -4.34
CA PHE A 278 11.88 -14.34 -3.04
C PHE A 278 12.64 -15.59 -2.55
N PRO A 279 13.99 -15.56 -2.44
CA PRO A 279 14.78 -16.68 -1.91
C PRO A 279 14.45 -17.00 -0.46
N ARG A 280 14.56 -18.28 -0.08
CA ARG A 280 14.57 -18.71 1.34
C ARG A 280 15.85 -18.20 2.02
N ASN A 281 15.72 -17.26 2.97
CA ASN A 281 16.85 -16.67 3.69
C ASN A 281 16.74 -16.86 5.21
N PRO A 282 17.51 -17.77 5.82
CA PRO A 282 17.41 -18.13 7.24
C PRO A 282 17.73 -16.96 8.19
N THR A 283 18.65 -16.07 7.80
CA THR A 283 19.04 -14.90 8.62
C THR A 283 17.93 -13.84 8.64
N LEU A 284 17.32 -13.59 7.48
CA LEU A 284 16.16 -12.71 7.36
C LEU A 284 14.95 -13.28 8.11
N LEU A 285 14.78 -14.60 8.08
CA LEU A 285 13.72 -15.33 8.77
C LEU A 285 13.90 -15.38 10.29
N GLY A 286 15.13 -15.54 10.79
CA GLY A 286 15.46 -15.46 12.22
C GLY A 286 15.24 -14.06 12.80
N LEU A 287 15.51 -13.03 12.00
CA LEU A 287 15.27 -11.63 12.37
C LEU A 287 13.76 -11.29 12.35
N TYR A 288 13.02 -11.76 11.33
CA TYR A 288 11.56 -11.67 11.26
C TYR A 288 10.89 -12.40 12.43
N ALA A 289 11.33 -13.62 12.76
CA ALA A 289 10.80 -14.40 13.88
C ALA A 289 11.05 -13.72 15.23
N THR A 290 12.20 -13.07 15.42
CA THR A 290 12.52 -12.30 16.64
C THR A 290 11.66 -11.03 16.75
N ILE A 291 11.42 -10.34 15.63
CA ILE A 291 10.58 -9.12 15.58
C ILE A 291 9.09 -9.45 15.80
N CYS A 292 8.61 -10.58 15.27
CA CYS A 292 7.21 -10.98 15.37
C CYS A 292 6.88 -11.79 16.64
N GLN A 293 7.83 -11.98 17.57
CA GLN A 293 7.58 -12.62 18.88
C GLN A 293 6.86 -11.71 19.88
N THR A 294 6.75 -10.41 19.60
CA THR A 294 6.02 -9.49 20.47
C THR A 294 4.52 -9.51 20.12
N PRO A 295 3.60 -9.78 21.06
CA PRO A 295 2.17 -9.97 20.77
C PRO A 295 1.49 -8.82 19.98
N LYS A 296 2.03 -7.59 20.08
CA LYS A 296 1.53 -6.41 19.36
C LYS A 296 2.03 -6.30 17.90
N ILE A 297 3.20 -6.84 17.59
CA ILE A 297 3.83 -6.84 16.26
C ILE A 297 3.42 -8.10 15.49
N GLU A 298 3.19 -9.19 16.21
CA GLU A 298 2.70 -10.47 15.74
C GLU A 298 1.48 -10.35 14.82
N ILE A 299 0.45 -9.60 15.24
CA ILE A 299 -0.81 -9.41 14.48
C ILE A 299 -0.58 -8.64 13.17
N LEU A 300 0.40 -7.72 13.16
CA LEU A 300 0.74 -6.93 11.97
C LEU A 300 1.57 -7.77 10.98
N CYS A 301 2.52 -8.55 11.49
CA CYS A 301 3.27 -9.57 10.74
C CYS A 301 2.32 -10.58 10.09
N GLN A 302 1.35 -11.08 10.85
CA GLN A 302 0.31 -11.99 10.37
C GLN A 302 -0.48 -11.35 9.22
N LYS A 303 -1.02 -10.14 9.39
CA LYS A 303 -1.81 -9.50 8.32
C LYS A 303 -1.01 -9.20 7.06
N PHE A 304 0.26 -8.85 7.19
CA PHE A 304 1.14 -8.61 6.04
C PHE A 304 1.48 -9.91 5.30
N ALA A 305 1.85 -10.97 6.03
CA ALA A 305 2.13 -12.30 5.45
C ALA A 305 0.87 -12.95 4.84
N LEU A 306 -0.27 -12.84 5.54
CA LEU A 306 -1.56 -13.27 5.02
C LEU A 306 -1.96 -12.43 3.79
N SER A 307 -1.61 -11.14 3.75
CA SER A 307 -1.91 -10.28 2.60
C SER A 307 -1.08 -10.58 1.35
N SER A 308 0.22 -10.84 1.51
CA SER A 308 1.09 -11.17 0.39
C SER A 308 0.78 -12.56 -0.19
N ALA A 309 0.14 -13.43 0.59
CA ALA A 309 -0.18 -14.80 0.23
C ALA A 309 -1.66 -15.02 -0.17
N GLY A 310 -2.46 -13.95 -0.30
CA GLY A 310 -3.86 -14.03 -0.79
C GLY A 310 -4.92 -14.41 0.26
N LEU A 311 -4.64 -14.18 1.55
CA LEU A 311 -5.44 -14.63 2.70
C LEU A 311 -6.22 -13.50 3.43
N LEU A 312 -6.31 -12.28 2.87
CA LEU A 312 -6.87 -11.08 3.53
C LEU A 312 -8.31 -11.19 4.07
N LYS A 313 -9.05 -12.25 3.72
CA LYS A 313 -10.43 -12.50 4.15
C LYS A 313 -10.67 -13.93 4.64
N SER A 314 -9.62 -14.73 4.84
CA SER A 314 -9.72 -16.07 5.42
C SER A 314 -10.34 -15.99 6.82
N SER A 315 -11.34 -16.83 7.05
CA SER A 315 -12.14 -16.90 8.27
C SER A 315 -11.53 -17.68 9.41
N SER A 316 -10.41 -18.36 9.17
CA SER A 316 -10.10 -19.60 9.90
C SER A 316 -8.72 -19.61 10.54
N PHE A 317 -8.10 -18.44 10.70
CA PHE A 317 -6.94 -18.27 11.57
C PHE A 317 -7.39 -17.76 12.94
N ASP A 318 -8.17 -18.57 13.66
CA ASP A 318 -8.39 -18.34 15.09
C ASP A 318 -7.10 -18.63 15.89
N ALA A 319 -6.99 -17.98 17.04
CA ALA A 319 -5.81 -17.64 17.83
C ALA A 319 -4.80 -18.75 18.26
N PHE A 320 -4.89 -19.99 17.76
CA PHE A 320 -4.04 -21.12 18.16
C PHE A 320 -2.80 -21.40 17.26
N HIS A 321 -2.60 -20.67 16.15
CA HIS A 321 -1.69 -21.08 15.06
C HIS A 321 -0.35 -20.33 14.93
N MET A 322 0.18 -19.70 15.98
CA MET A 322 1.49 -19.06 15.90
C MET A 322 2.64 -20.01 15.56
N ASN A 323 2.56 -21.26 16.02
CA ASN A 323 3.58 -22.27 15.72
C ASN A 323 3.57 -22.70 14.25
N VAL A 324 2.38 -22.88 13.66
CA VAL A 324 2.24 -23.22 12.24
C VAL A 324 2.65 -22.03 11.37
N MET A 325 2.26 -20.80 11.72
CA MET A 325 2.67 -19.62 10.97
C MET A 325 4.20 -19.43 11.01
N ASN A 326 4.82 -19.63 12.17
CA ASN A 326 6.29 -19.61 12.29
C ASN A 326 6.95 -20.68 11.40
N LYS A 327 6.37 -21.88 11.30
CA LYS A 327 6.83 -22.91 10.37
C LYS A 327 6.62 -22.48 8.91
N VAL A 328 5.44 -21.98 8.55
CA VAL A 328 5.13 -21.49 7.19
C VAL A 328 6.13 -20.44 6.76
N LEU A 329 6.41 -19.44 7.59
CA LEU A 329 7.37 -18.38 7.25
C LEU A 329 8.77 -18.95 7.01
N ARG A 330 9.22 -19.92 7.83
CA ARG A 330 10.52 -20.58 7.65
C ARG A 330 10.64 -21.41 6.36
N HIS A 331 9.51 -21.82 5.79
CA HIS A 331 9.41 -22.71 4.63
C HIS A 331 8.65 -22.09 3.43
N TYR A 332 8.33 -20.80 3.47
CA TYR A 332 7.67 -20.07 2.38
C TYR A 332 7.95 -18.57 2.53
N PRO A 333 8.47 -17.87 1.50
CA PRO A 333 8.72 -18.34 0.13
C PRO A 333 10.03 -19.12 -0.03
N GLN A 334 10.10 -19.93 -1.10
CA GLN A 334 11.21 -20.87 -1.39
C GLN A 334 12.06 -20.47 -2.61
N GLY A 335 11.73 -19.37 -3.27
CA GLY A 335 12.42 -18.86 -4.46
C GLY A 335 11.84 -19.34 -5.79
N SER A 336 11.92 -18.50 -6.82
CA SER A 336 11.64 -18.86 -8.22
C SER A 336 12.38 -17.91 -9.18
N SER A 337 12.27 -18.13 -10.49
CA SER A 337 12.79 -17.22 -11.50
C SER A 337 11.89 -16.00 -11.67
N LEU A 338 12.49 -14.87 -12.04
CA LEU A 338 11.75 -13.71 -12.50
C LEU A 338 10.85 -14.04 -13.71
N GLU A 339 11.31 -14.90 -14.62
CA GLU A 339 10.57 -15.29 -15.82
C GLU A 339 9.27 -16.04 -15.51
N THR A 340 9.19 -16.76 -14.38
CA THR A 340 7.95 -17.40 -13.92
C THR A 340 6.85 -16.37 -13.65
N LEU A 341 7.16 -15.29 -12.94
CA LEU A 341 6.21 -14.20 -12.67
C LEU A 341 5.82 -13.47 -13.96
N LEU A 342 6.77 -13.29 -14.87
CA LEU A 342 6.54 -12.61 -16.14
C LEU A 342 5.65 -13.41 -17.08
N HIS A 343 5.75 -14.73 -17.05
CA HIS A 343 4.89 -15.57 -17.87
C HIS A 343 3.43 -15.50 -17.40
N TYR A 344 3.17 -15.52 -16.09
CA TYR A 344 1.82 -15.27 -15.57
C TYR A 344 1.28 -13.89 -15.98
N ARG A 345 2.11 -12.86 -15.90
CA ARG A 345 1.75 -11.53 -16.40
C ARG A 345 1.33 -11.56 -17.88
N GLN A 346 2.05 -12.29 -18.74
CA GLN A 346 1.71 -12.36 -20.16
C GLN A 346 0.35 -13.00 -20.40
N ILE A 347 0.00 -14.03 -19.62
CA ILE A 347 -1.34 -14.63 -19.68
C ILE A 347 -2.39 -13.63 -19.21
N LEU A 348 -2.17 -12.97 -18.05
CA LEU A 348 -3.07 -11.95 -17.52
C LEU A 348 -3.36 -10.85 -18.55
N MET A 349 -2.32 -10.38 -19.26
CA MET A 349 -2.45 -9.33 -20.28
C MET A 349 -3.14 -9.81 -21.56
N SER A 350 -2.97 -11.08 -21.93
CA SER A 350 -3.50 -11.61 -23.19
C SER A 350 -4.88 -12.26 -23.05
N GLY A 351 -5.31 -12.56 -21.81
CA GLY A 351 -6.50 -13.38 -21.54
C GLY A 351 -6.39 -14.81 -22.07
N LYS A 352 -5.21 -15.24 -22.54
CA LYS A 352 -4.99 -16.49 -23.28
C LYS A 352 -3.96 -17.36 -22.58
N PHE A 353 -4.31 -18.62 -22.33
CA PHE A 353 -3.41 -19.60 -21.76
C PHE A 353 -2.43 -20.12 -22.84
N ARG A 354 -1.22 -19.55 -22.89
CA ARG A 354 -0.28 -19.72 -24.01
C ARG A 354 1.19 -19.71 -23.59
N GLN A 355 2.07 -20.12 -24.50
CA GLN A 355 3.52 -20.12 -24.28
C GLN A 355 4.11 -18.72 -24.10
N TYR A 356 5.35 -18.67 -23.60
CA TYR A 356 6.02 -17.41 -23.25
C TYR A 356 6.21 -16.52 -24.48
N ASP A 357 5.84 -15.24 -24.34
CA ASP A 357 6.01 -14.24 -25.38
C ASP A 357 7.42 -13.62 -25.31
N PHE A 358 8.29 -13.93 -26.27
CA PHE A 358 9.64 -13.40 -26.38
C PHE A 358 9.72 -12.10 -27.19
N GLY A 359 8.59 -11.59 -27.69
CA GLY A 359 8.49 -10.52 -28.67
C GLY A 359 8.49 -11.05 -30.12
N PRO A 360 7.97 -10.27 -31.09
CA PRO A 360 7.63 -10.75 -32.44
C PRO A 360 8.76 -11.48 -33.17
N GLU A 361 9.97 -10.93 -33.16
CA GLU A 361 11.13 -11.52 -33.84
C GLU A 361 11.54 -12.86 -33.22
N ARG A 362 11.68 -12.90 -31.89
CA ARG A 362 12.09 -14.12 -31.18
C ARG A 362 11.00 -15.17 -31.18
N ASN A 363 9.73 -14.76 -31.16
CA ASN A 363 8.59 -15.65 -31.35
C ASN A 363 8.64 -16.28 -32.75
N TYR A 364 8.90 -15.50 -33.80
CA TYR A 364 9.02 -16.06 -35.14
C TYR A 364 10.16 -17.07 -35.23
N MET A 365 11.32 -16.76 -34.63
CA MET A 365 12.45 -17.69 -34.60
C MET A 365 12.13 -19.00 -33.86
N ARG A 366 11.40 -18.93 -32.74
CA ARG A 366 11.10 -20.08 -31.87
C ARG A 366 9.85 -20.86 -32.28
N TYR A 367 8.78 -20.17 -32.65
CA TYR A 367 7.44 -20.71 -32.89
C TYR A 367 7.02 -20.69 -34.35
N LYS A 368 7.81 -20.07 -35.24
CA LYS A 368 7.41 -19.78 -36.64
C LYS A 368 6.12 -18.94 -36.72
N ASN A 369 5.84 -18.18 -35.67
CA ASN A 369 4.69 -17.29 -35.56
C ASN A 369 5.08 -16.06 -34.71
N VAL A 370 4.59 -14.87 -35.06
CA VAL A 370 4.86 -13.62 -34.33
C VAL A 370 4.20 -13.58 -32.95
N THR A 371 3.14 -14.37 -32.74
CA THR A 371 2.50 -14.59 -31.44
C THR A 371 2.76 -16.00 -30.93
N PRO A 372 2.94 -16.21 -29.62
CA PRO A 372 3.13 -17.55 -29.07
C PRO A 372 1.86 -18.39 -29.17
N PRO A 373 1.98 -19.70 -29.43
CA PRO A 373 0.83 -20.60 -29.53
C PRO A 373 0.15 -20.83 -28.17
N GLU A 374 -1.17 -20.96 -28.17
CA GLU A 374 -1.95 -21.39 -27.01
C GLU A 374 -1.67 -22.86 -26.67
N TYR A 375 -1.78 -23.22 -25.39
CA TYR A 375 -1.70 -24.62 -25.01
C TYR A 375 -2.99 -25.34 -25.44
N PRO A 376 -2.89 -26.47 -26.16
CA PRO A 376 -4.06 -27.18 -26.66
C PRO A 376 -4.65 -28.08 -25.55
N ILE A 377 -5.17 -27.46 -24.49
CA ILE A 377 -5.68 -28.16 -23.30
C ILE A 377 -6.91 -29.04 -23.62
N GLU A 378 -7.61 -28.76 -24.71
CA GLU A 378 -8.67 -29.60 -25.26
C GLU A 378 -8.17 -30.98 -25.72
N LYS A 379 -6.86 -31.17 -25.90
CA LYS A 379 -6.28 -32.49 -26.23
C LYS A 379 -6.09 -33.38 -25.00
N ILE A 380 -6.16 -32.82 -23.79
CA ILE A 380 -5.98 -33.56 -22.54
C ILE A 380 -7.11 -34.57 -22.36
N THR A 381 -6.76 -35.83 -22.13
CA THR A 381 -7.73 -36.92 -21.91
C THR A 381 -7.81 -37.37 -20.46
N VAL A 382 -6.93 -36.88 -19.59
CA VAL A 382 -6.93 -37.19 -18.16
C VAL A 382 -8.09 -36.45 -17.47
N PRO A 383 -8.85 -37.11 -16.57
CA PRO A 383 -9.85 -36.47 -15.72
C PRO A 383 -9.24 -35.42 -14.77
N PHE A 384 -9.87 -34.24 -14.71
CA PHE A 384 -9.53 -33.19 -13.75
C PHE A 384 -10.65 -33.00 -12.72
N VAL A 385 -10.29 -32.93 -11.44
CA VAL A 385 -11.20 -32.49 -10.36
C VAL A 385 -10.68 -31.17 -9.81
N LEU A 386 -11.42 -30.09 -10.03
CA LEU A 386 -11.01 -28.71 -9.80
C LEU A 386 -11.70 -28.14 -8.55
N TYR A 387 -10.99 -28.04 -7.43
CA TYR A 387 -11.50 -27.40 -6.22
C TYR A 387 -11.19 -25.90 -6.21
N TYR A 388 -12.19 -25.09 -5.89
CA TYR A 388 -12.05 -23.62 -5.85
C TYR A 388 -12.86 -22.99 -4.71
N GLY A 389 -12.35 -21.88 -4.18
CA GLY A 389 -12.98 -21.14 -3.08
C GLY A 389 -13.55 -19.80 -3.55
N MET A 390 -14.70 -19.40 -3.00
CA MET A 390 -15.41 -18.18 -3.43
C MET A 390 -14.69 -16.86 -3.12
N ASN A 391 -13.68 -16.90 -2.25
CA ASN A 391 -12.88 -15.74 -1.85
C ASN A 391 -11.40 -15.90 -2.26
N ASP A 392 -11.11 -16.79 -3.19
CA ASP A 392 -9.79 -16.91 -3.81
C ASP A 392 -9.51 -15.71 -4.73
N ALA A 393 -8.42 -14.99 -4.46
CA ALA A 393 -8.02 -13.79 -5.18
C ALA A 393 -7.40 -14.05 -6.56
N TYR A 394 -7.03 -15.29 -6.86
CA TYR A 394 -6.32 -15.70 -8.07
C TYR A 394 -7.14 -16.65 -8.95
N THR A 395 -8.09 -17.37 -8.36
CA THR A 395 -8.91 -18.37 -9.06
C THR A 395 -10.39 -18.08 -8.82
N THR A 396 -11.05 -17.38 -9.74
CA THR A 396 -12.49 -17.09 -9.62
C THR A 396 -13.33 -18.24 -10.14
N LYS A 397 -14.60 -18.28 -9.72
CA LYS A 397 -15.58 -19.28 -10.18
C LYS A 397 -15.73 -19.24 -11.70
N GLU A 398 -15.73 -18.05 -12.27
CA GLU A 398 -15.83 -17.81 -13.72
C GLU A 398 -14.61 -18.40 -14.45
N ASP A 399 -13.42 -18.20 -13.91
CA ASP A 399 -12.17 -18.72 -14.49
C ASP A 399 -12.10 -20.25 -14.44
N VAL A 400 -12.58 -20.86 -13.35
CA VAL A 400 -12.66 -22.31 -13.22
C VAL A 400 -13.65 -22.89 -14.21
N HIS A 401 -14.84 -22.30 -14.35
CA HIS A 401 -15.81 -22.75 -15.34
C HIS A 401 -15.31 -22.57 -16.77
N ALA A 402 -14.58 -21.47 -17.06
CA ALA A 402 -13.93 -21.30 -18.35
C ALA A 402 -12.90 -22.41 -18.62
N LEU A 403 -12.11 -22.81 -17.61
CA LEU A 403 -11.17 -23.92 -17.74
C LEU A 403 -11.90 -25.25 -17.96
N MET A 404 -12.96 -25.52 -17.20
CA MET A 404 -13.78 -26.73 -17.34
C MET A 404 -14.36 -26.85 -18.74
N SER A 405 -14.85 -25.75 -19.32
CA SER A 405 -15.43 -25.75 -20.67
C SER A 405 -14.46 -26.15 -21.78
N ARG A 406 -13.14 -26.04 -21.54
CA ARG A 406 -12.09 -26.40 -22.50
C ARG A 406 -11.51 -27.79 -22.27
N LEU A 407 -11.67 -28.36 -21.08
CA LEU A 407 -11.19 -29.71 -20.76
C LEU A 407 -12.22 -30.75 -21.15
N LYS A 408 -11.77 -31.89 -21.69
CA LYS A 408 -12.67 -32.98 -22.10
C LYS A 408 -13.39 -33.63 -20.91
N ILE A 409 -12.69 -33.80 -19.80
CA ILE A 409 -13.18 -34.47 -18.60
C ILE A 409 -12.78 -33.61 -17.40
N ALA A 410 -13.70 -32.78 -16.93
CA ALA A 410 -13.47 -31.92 -15.77
C ALA A 410 -14.71 -31.84 -14.88
N GLU A 411 -14.49 -31.97 -13.57
CA GLU A 411 -15.47 -31.75 -12.52
C GLU A 411 -15.03 -30.55 -11.67
N GLY A 412 -15.92 -29.58 -11.45
CA GLY A 412 -15.67 -28.43 -10.59
C GLY A 412 -16.33 -28.59 -9.23
N LYS A 413 -15.57 -28.42 -8.16
CA LYS A 413 -16.05 -28.52 -6.78
C LYS A 413 -15.82 -27.21 -6.03
N GLU A 414 -16.92 -26.47 -5.80
CA GLU A 414 -16.92 -25.25 -4.99
C GLU A 414 -16.85 -25.60 -3.51
N VAL A 415 -15.86 -25.06 -2.79
CA VAL A 415 -15.76 -25.20 -1.34
C VAL A 415 -16.87 -24.36 -0.70
N GLN A 416 -17.78 -25.03 0.02
CA GLN A 416 -18.96 -24.44 0.67
C GLN A 416 -18.60 -23.59 1.89
N HIS A 417 -17.83 -22.52 1.67
CA HIS A 417 -17.38 -21.60 2.69
C HIS A 417 -16.96 -20.25 2.08
N ASP A 418 -17.79 -19.20 2.26
CA ASP A 418 -17.66 -17.88 1.61
C ASP A 418 -16.33 -17.15 1.82
N ARG A 419 -15.57 -17.54 2.85
CA ARG A 419 -14.28 -16.93 3.20
C ARG A 419 -13.05 -17.77 2.80
N PHE A 420 -13.25 -18.96 2.23
CA PHE A 420 -12.17 -19.86 1.83
C PHE A 420 -11.37 -19.29 0.66
N SER A 421 -10.06 -19.13 0.82
CA SER A 421 -9.15 -18.48 -0.14
C SER A 421 -7.97 -19.36 -0.58
N HIS A 422 -7.06 -18.79 -1.36
CA HIS A 422 -6.06 -19.51 -2.15
C HIS A 422 -5.14 -20.47 -1.37
N LEU A 423 -4.67 -20.07 -0.19
CA LEU A 423 -3.82 -20.91 0.65
C LEU A 423 -4.59 -21.66 1.73
N ASP A 424 -5.89 -21.44 1.88
CA ASP A 424 -6.70 -22.21 2.82
C ASP A 424 -6.67 -23.70 2.42
N PHE A 425 -6.63 -24.02 1.12
CA PHE A 425 -6.42 -25.38 0.59
C PHE A 425 -5.21 -26.14 1.15
N LEU A 426 -4.24 -25.45 1.73
CA LEU A 426 -3.04 -26.06 2.32
C LEU A 426 -2.96 -25.83 3.83
N LEU A 427 -3.41 -24.66 4.31
CA LEU A 427 -3.09 -24.16 5.65
C LEU A 427 -4.31 -24.03 6.58
N SER A 428 -5.54 -24.09 6.07
CA SER A 428 -6.74 -23.92 6.90
C SER A 428 -7.09 -25.19 7.68
N ASN A 429 -7.57 -25.03 8.92
CA ASN A 429 -8.09 -26.13 9.73
C ASN A 429 -9.41 -26.70 9.18
N LEU A 430 -10.15 -25.92 8.38
CA LEU A 430 -11.40 -26.36 7.75
C LEU A 430 -11.15 -27.22 6.51
N THR A 431 -9.92 -27.29 6.01
CA THR A 431 -9.61 -27.98 4.76
C THR A 431 -9.81 -29.48 4.86
N LYS A 432 -9.48 -30.07 6.01
CA LYS A 432 -9.69 -31.50 6.23
C LYS A 432 -11.18 -31.89 6.11
N PRO A 433 -12.11 -31.25 6.85
CA PRO A 433 -13.53 -31.57 6.72
C PRO A 433 -14.18 -31.09 5.41
N LEU A 434 -13.73 -29.97 4.83
CA LEU A 434 -14.39 -29.39 3.64
C LEU A 434 -13.83 -29.88 2.30
N VAL A 435 -12.58 -30.34 2.25
CA VAL A 435 -11.88 -30.65 0.99
C VAL A 435 -11.24 -32.04 1.03
N TYR A 436 -10.34 -32.31 1.98
CA TYR A 436 -9.48 -33.50 1.89
C TYR A 436 -10.23 -34.83 1.97
N ARG A 437 -11.33 -34.92 2.72
CA ARG A 437 -12.15 -36.15 2.73
C ARG A 437 -12.71 -36.50 1.35
N ASP A 438 -13.19 -35.49 0.63
CA ASP A 438 -13.73 -35.66 -0.72
C ASP A 438 -12.60 -35.93 -1.74
N VAL A 439 -11.41 -35.32 -1.56
CA VAL A 439 -10.21 -35.63 -2.37
C VAL A 439 -9.79 -37.08 -2.23
N MET A 440 -9.74 -37.60 -1.00
CA MET A 440 -9.42 -39.01 -0.74
C MET A 440 -10.39 -39.93 -1.47
N HIS A 441 -11.68 -39.60 -1.44
CA HIS A 441 -12.72 -40.34 -2.15
C HIS A 441 -12.54 -40.27 -3.68
N ALA A 442 -12.26 -39.07 -4.23
CA ALA A 442 -12.03 -38.88 -5.66
C ALA A 442 -10.85 -39.72 -6.18
N ILE A 443 -9.74 -39.76 -5.44
CA ILE A 443 -8.57 -40.57 -5.78
C ILE A 443 -8.89 -42.07 -5.70
N GLU A 444 -9.61 -42.50 -4.65
CA GLU A 444 -9.99 -43.90 -4.43
C GLU A 444 -10.93 -44.43 -5.53
N VAL A 445 -11.93 -43.65 -5.94
CA VAL A 445 -12.88 -44.02 -7.01
C VAL A 445 -12.15 -44.25 -8.33
N HIS A 446 -11.21 -43.36 -8.68
CA HIS A 446 -10.47 -43.48 -9.93
C HIS A 446 -9.49 -44.67 -9.89
N HIS A 447 -8.83 -44.92 -8.75
CA HIS A 447 -7.96 -46.07 -8.58
C HIS A 447 -8.68 -47.43 -8.63
N ARG A 448 -9.93 -47.50 -8.13
CA ARG A 448 -10.73 -48.75 -8.14
C ARG A 448 -11.40 -49.01 -9.49
N ALA A 449 -11.53 -48.01 -10.35
CA ALA A 449 -12.12 -48.15 -11.68
C ALA A 449 -11.14 -48.85 -12.65
N LYS A 450 -10.96 -50.18 -12.51
CA LYS A 450 -10.50 -51.03 -13.62
C LYS A 450 -11.67 -51.34 -14.56
N PRO A 451 -11.42 -51.49 -15.88
CA PRO A 451 -12.47 -51.54 -16.88
C PRO A 451 -13.17 -52.90 -16.84
N THR A 452 -14.33 -52.97 -16.19
CA THR A 452 -15.30 -54.01 -16.48
C THR A 452 -16.17 -53.53 -17.62
N SER A 453 -16.00 -54.16 -18.77
CA SER A 453 -17.06 -54.30 -19.76
C SER A 453 -18.34 -54.79 -19.06
N SER A 454 -19.35 -53.94 -18.88
CA SER A 454 -20.77 -54.34 -18.89
C SER A 454 -21.74 -53.17 -18.64
N SER A 455 -22.52 -52.91 -19.69
CA SER A 455 -23.93 -52.49 -19.70
C SER A 455 -24.34 -51.05 -19.30
N PRO A 456 -25.07 -50.32 -20.18
CA PRO A 456 -25.58 -48.96 -19.96
C PRO A 456 -26.85 -48.90 -19.08
N ALA A 457 -26.95 -49.73 -18.04
CA ALA A 457 -28.17 -49.82 -17.21
C ALA A 457 -28.10 -49.04 -15.88
N ALA A 458 -26.91 -48.73 -15.36
CA ALA A 458 -26.78 -48.08 -14.05
C ALA A 458 -26.87 -46.54 -14.10
N ALA A 459 -26.56 -45.92 -15.25
CA ALA A 459 -26.65 -44.47 -15.43
C ALA A 459 -28.10 -43.96 -15.64
N ALA A 460 -29.03 -44.87 -15.94
CA ALA A 460 -30.45 -44.55 -16.11
C ALA A 460 -31.21 -44.40 -14.77
N ALA A 461 -30.69 -44.96 -13.67
CA ALA A 461 -31.38 -44.94 -12.37
C ALA A 461 -31.19 -43.62 -11.60
N ALA A 462 -30.07 -42.91 -11.81
CA ALA A 462 -29.81 -41.63 -11.13
C ALA A 462 -30.51 -40.42 -11.79
N ALA A 463 -30.89 -40.54 -13.07
CA ALA A 463 -31.60 -39.49 -13.82
C ALA A 463 -33.13 -39.50 -13.61
N ALA A 464 -33.68 -40.54 -12.97
CA ALA A 464 -35.12 -40.70 -12.79
C ALA A 464 -35.70 -40.03 -11.52
N ALA A 465 -34.87 -39.45 -10.64
CA ALA A 465 -35.32 -38.93 -9.35
C ALA A 465 -35.61 -37.41 -9.30
N SER A 466 -35.48 -36.66 -10.40
CA SER A 466 -35.71 -35.19 -10.42
C SER A 466 -36.83 -34.70 -11.32
N SER A 467 -37.70 -35.59 -11.84
CA SER A 467 -38.84 -35.22 -12.69
C SER A 467 -40.21 -35.49 -12.07
N SER A 468 -40.53 -34.78 -10.99
CA SER A 468 -41.92 -34.45 -10.63
C SER A 468 -41.85 -33.19 -9.75
N ALA A 469 -42.38 -32.01 -10.10
CA ALA A 469 -43.67 -31.77 -10.73
C ALA A 469 -43.63 -30.44 -11.52
N ALA A 470 -44.08 -30.50 -12.77
CA ALA A 470 -44.58 -29.36 -13.52
C ALA A 470 -45.94 -29.75 -14.11
N LYS A 471 -46.99 -29.02 -13.73
CA LYS A 471 -48.26 -28.83 -14.47
C LYS A 471 -48.69 -27.40 -14.15
N ALA A 472 -48.51 -26.44 -15.05
CA ALA A 472 -49.33 -26.13 -16.24
C ALA A 472 -50.51 -25.20 -15.90
N SER A 473 -50.47 -23.97 -16.46
CA SER A 473 -51.65 -23.22 -16.89
C SER A 473 -51.22 -22.10 -17.83
N GLU A 474 -51.85 -22.08 -19.00
CA GLU A 474 -51.65 -21.22 -20.18
C GLU A 474 -52.63 -20.01 -20.17
N TYR A 475 -52.58 -19.18 -21.24
CA TYR A 475 -53.36 -17.97 -21.62
C TYR A 475 -52.71 -16.63 -21.25
N GLY A 476 -52.52 -15.64 -22.15
CA GLY A 476 -52.94 -15.47 -23.55
C GLY A 476 -52.31 -14.20 -24.16
N ARG A 477 -52.51 -14.04 -25.47
CA ARG A 477 -51.95 -13.05 -26.44
C ARG A 477 -52.27 -11.56 -26.13
N LEU A 478 -51.39 -10.62 -26.53
CA LEU A 478 -51.62 -9.49 -27.49
C LEU A 478 -50.57 -8.34 -27.39
N ALA A 479 -49.90 -8.06 -28.54
CA ALA A 479 -49.66 -6.77 -29.24
C ALA A 479 -49.02 -5.50 -28.55
N PRO A 480 -48.49 -4.53 -29.35
CA PRO A 480 -47.25 -3.81 -29.05
C PRO A 480 -47.43 -2.37 -28.52
N SER A 481 -46.67 -1.99 -27.49
CA SER A 481 -46.47 -0.56 -27.14
C SER A 481 -45.19 -0.34 -26.33
N THR A 482 -44.01 -0.63 -26.91
CA THR A 482 -42.73 -0.43 -26.21
C THR A 482 -42.08 0.93 -26.50
N VAL A 483 -42.57 1.69 -27.48
CA VAL A 483 -41.93 2.96 -27.89
C VAL A 483 -42.35 4.17 -27.01
N ALA A 484 -43.52 4.12 -26.35
CA ALA A 484 -43.98 5.23 -25.51
C ALA A 484 -43.43 5.21 -24.06
N ARG A 485 -42.95 4.07 -23.55
CA ARG A 485 -42.40 3.97 -22.18
C ARG A 485 -40.91 4.29 -22.10
N LEU A 486 -40.18 4.26 -23.22
CA LEU A 486 -38.76 4.63 -23.24
C LEU A 486 -38.56 6.16 -23.21
N HIS A 487 -39.48 6.96 -23.77
CA HIS A 487 -39.38 8.42 -23.74
C HIS A 487 -39.69 9.03 -22.37
N ALA A 488 -40.63 8.46 -21.59
CA ALA A 488 -40.95 8.96 -20.25
C ALA A 488 -39.83 8.71 -19.22
N ILE A 489 -39.05 7.63 -19.38
CA ILE A 489 -37.92 7.32 -18.50
C ILE A 489 -36.70 8.22 -18.83
N ILE A 490 -36.48 8.55 -20.10
CA ILE A 490 -35.37 9.42 -20.52
C ILE A 490 -35.60 10.88 -20.10
N VAL A 491 -36.85 11.38 -20.16
CA VAL A 491 -37.17 12.75 -19.72
C VAL A 491 -37.17 12.86 -18.18
N GLY A 492 -37.65 11.85 -17.46
CA GLY A 492 -37.62 11.83 -15.99
C GLY A 492 -36.20 11.73 -15.38
N PHE A 493 -35.24 11.12 -16.08
CA PHE A 493 -33.85 11.11 -15.64
C PHE A 493 -33.15 12.47 -15.83
N SER A 494 -33.54 13.24 -16.85
CA SER A 494 -32.94 14.56 -17.10
C SER A 494 -33.37 15.59 -16.04
N ASP A 495 -34.64 15.56 -15.61
CA ASP A 495 -35.16 16.42 -14.53
C ASP A 495 -34.62 16.02 -13.15
N LEU A 496 -34.39 14.73 -12.88
CA LEU A 496 -33.79 14.26 -11.63
C LEU A 496 -32.29 14.59 -11.55
N ILE A 497 -31.57 14.58 -12.69
CA ILE A 497 -30.17 14.97 -12.77
C ILE A 497 -30.01 16.49 -12.68
N THR A 498 -30.90 17.29 -13.26
CA THR A 498 -30.87 18.75 -13.12
C THR A 498 -31.31 19.23 -11.74
N THR A 499 -32.27 18.58 -11.08
CA THR A 499 -32.59 18.88 -9.66
C THR A 499 -31.52 18.40 -8.69
N ARG A 500 -30.86 17.24 -8.91
CA ARG A 500 -29.65 16.86 -8.14
C ARG A 500 -28.46 17.78 -8.39
N ARG A 501 -28.25 18.25 -9.63
CA ARG A 501 -27.18 19.23 -9.96
C ARG A 501 -27.46 20.62 -9.39
N LYS A 502 -28.73 21.06 -9.32
CA LYS A 502 -29.12 22.31 -8.64
C LYS A 502 -29.00 22.20 -7.11
N LYS A 503 -29.39 21.07 -6.49
CA LYS A 503 -29.21 20.83 -5.04
C LYS A 503 -27.74 20.78 -4.61
N ASN A 504 -26.85 20.17 -5.40
CA ASN A 504 -25.40 20.11 -5.09
C ASN A 504 -24.63 21.41 -5.40
N ARG A 505 -25.25 22.38 -6.07
CA ARG A 505 -24.65 23.73 -6.29
C ARG A 505 -25.05 24.70 -5.18
N ALA A 506 -26.23 24.53 -4.59
CA ALA A 506 -26.75 25.37 -3.51
C ALA A 506 -26.14 25.11 -2.11
N HIS A 507 -25.17 24.19 -1.98
CA HIS A 507 -24.68 23.67 -0.69
C HIS A 507 -23.23 24.05 -0.34
N ARG A 508 -22.57 24.87 -1.16
CA ARG A 508 -21.13 25.18 -1.01
C ARG A 508 -20.85 26.51 -0.28
N ASP A 509 -21.91 27.29 0.00
CA ASP A 509 -21.83 28.70 0.36
C ASP A 509 -22.29 29.02 1.80
N GLU A 510 -22.74 28.03 2.55
CA GLU A 510 -23.51 28.22 3.79
C GLU A 510 -22.71 28.76 4.99
N LEU A 511 -21.39 28.54 5.22
CA LEU A 511 -20.80 28.86 6.54
C LEU A 511 -20.61 30.36 6.78
N ALA A 512 -19.94 31.05 5.86
CA ALA A 512 -19.78 32.50 5.94
C ALA A 512 -21.14 33.21 5.85
N ARG A 513 -22.00 32.79 4.92
CA ARG A 513 -23.35 33.33 4.75
C ARG A 513 -24.25 33.07 5.98
N LYS A 514 -24.14 31.90 6.62
CA LYS A 514 -24.85 31.55 7.87
C LYS A 514 -24.51 32.49 9.01
N TYR A 515 -23.26 32.95 9.07
CA TYR A 515 -22.82 33.92 10.07
C TYR A 515 -23.02 35.39 9.63
N GLY A 516 -23.68 35.62 8.50
CA GLY A 516 -24.02 36.96 7.99
C GLY A 516 -22.90 37.67 7.23
N TYR A 517 -21.84 36.96 6.83
CA TYR A 517 -20.77 37.54 6.02
C TYR A 517 -21.08 37.41 4.53
N PRO A 518 -20.76 38.44 3.71
CA PRO A 518 -20.75 38.30 2.26
C PRO A 518 -19.70 37.25 1.84
N PHE A 519 -20.01 36.50 0.79
CA PHE A 519 -19.12 35.47 0.27
C PHE A 519 -19.16 35.45 -1.26
N GLU A 520 -17.98 35.44 -1.88
CA GLU A 520 -17.79 35.34 -3.32
C GLU A 520 -16.87 34.15 -3.63
N GLU A 521 -17.19 33.39 -4.68
CA GLU A 521 -16.34 32.34 -5.24
C GLU A 521 -15.86 32.81 -6.63
N HIS A 522 -14.55 32.75 -6.83
CA HIS A 522 -13.89 33.10 -8.07
C HIS A 522 -13.17 31.88 -8.65
N THR A 523 -13.01 31.87 -9.96
CA THR A 523 -12.23 30.84 -10.65
C THR A 523 -11.03 31.48 -11.31
N VAL A 524 -9.86 30.89 -11.09
CA VAL A 524 -8.58 31.32 -11.64
C VAL A 524 -7.96 30.16 -12.40
N ILE A 525 -7.39 30.42 -13.58
CA ILE A 525 -6.68 29.42 -14.38
C ILE A 525 -5.20 29.72 -14.31
N THR A 526 -4.38 28.73 -13.95
CA THR A 526 -2.93 28.88 -13.91
C THR A 526 -2.30 28.72 -15.29
N ASP A 527 -1.08 29.21 -15.48
CA ASP A 527 -0.35 29.12 -16.75
C ASP A 527 -0.17 27.67 -17.24
N ASP A 528 -0.02 26.73 -16.30
CA ASP A 528 0.09 25.30 -16.59
C ASP A 528 -1.26 24.58 -16.70
N GLY A 529 -2.37 25.30 -16.53
CA GLY A 529 -3.71 24.84 -16.89
C GLY A 529 -4.59 24.29 -15.76
N TYR A 530 -4.17 24.40 -14.49
CA TYR A 530 -5.03 24.08 -13.36
C TYR A 530 -6.10 25.15 -13.19
N ILE A 531 -7.30 24.73 -12.80
CA ILE A 531 -8.45 25.61 -12.57
C ILE A 531 -8.73 25.62 -11.08
N LEU A 532 -8.42 26.75 -10.44
CA LEU A 532 -8.43 26.93 -8.99
C LEU A 532 -9.66 27.72 -8.54
N ALA A 533 -10.24 27.32 -7.41
CA ALA A 533 -11.27 28.09 -6.73
C ALA A 533 -10.63 29.06 -5.73
N LEU A 534 -11.00 30.34 -5.80
CA LEU A 534 -10.53 31.39 -4.91
C LEU A 534 -11.73 31.98 -4.17
N HIS A 535 -11.77 31.84 -2.84
CA HIS A 535 -12.89 32.30 -2.02
C HIS A 535 -12.61 33.69 -1.46
N ARG A 536 -13.65 34.49 -1.28
CA ARG A 536 -13.51 35.88 -0.80
C ARG A 536 -14.62 36.26 0.17
N ILE A 537 -14.23 36.95 1.25
CA ILE A 537 -15.13 37.67 2.16
C ILE A 537 -14.80 39.17 1.99
N PRO A 538 -15.58 39.92 1.18
CA PRO A 538 -15.22 41.28 0.78
C PRO A 538 -15.33 42.32 1.91
N PHE A 539 -16.16 42.07 2.93
CA PHE A 539 -16.35 42.95 4.09
C PHE A 539 -16.96 42.20 5.28
N GLY A 540 -16.88 42.80 6.47
CA GLY A 540 -17.42 42.25 7.71
C GLY A 540 -18.96 42.26 7.76
N ARG A 541 -19.54 41.38 8.56
CA ARG A 541 -21.01 41.19 8.67
C ARG A 541 -21.79 42.41 9.20
N ASN A 542 -21.11 43.36 9.85
CA ASN A 542 -21.71 44.56 10.41
C ASN A 542 -21.42 45.82 9.56
N ASP A 543 -20.77 45.64 8.41
CA ASP A 543 -20.35 46.73 7.51
C ASP A 543 -21.48 47.06 6.51
N TYR A 544 -22.66 47.44 7.05
CA TYR A 544 -23.90 47.70 6.29
C TYR A 544 -24.02 49.12 5.71
N ASP A 545 -23.08 50.02 6.01
CA ASP A 545 -23.12 51.38 5.46
C ASP A 545 -22.47 51.44 4.07
N GLY A 546 -23.28 51.13 3.06
CA GLY A 546 -22.99 51.31 1.64
C GLY A 546 -22.80 52.78 1.20
N TYR A 547 -22.38 53.67 2.09
CA TYR A 547 -22.30 55.12 1.83
C TYR A 547 -20.90 55.62 1.46
N TYR A 548 -19.83 54.83 1.68
CA TYR A 548 -18.48 55.14 1.16
C TYR A 548 -17.72 53.86 0.76
N PRO A 549 -17.27 53.73 -0.50
CA PRO A 549 -16.38 52.64 -0.91
C PRO A 549 -15.01 52.83 -0.26
N ARG A 550 -14.83 52.32 0.96
CA ARG A 550 -13.49 52.19 1.54
C ARG A 550 -12.70 51.23 0.64
N ARG A 551 -11.59 51.70 0.05
CA ARG A 551 -10.60 50.82 -0.57
C ARG A 551 -9.96 49.99 0.54
N ARG A 552 -10.53 48.81 0.80
CA ARG A 552 -10.11 47.87 1.86
C ARG A 552 -8.85 47.13 1.42
N SER A 553 -7.77 47.18 2.20
CA SER A 553 -6.54 46.44 1.90
C SER A 553 -6.82 44.95 1.71
N ALA A 554 -6.30 44.38 0.63
CA ALA A 554 -6.48 42.96 0.32
C ALA A 554 -5.54 42.09 1.18
N VAL A 555 -6.06 40.97 1.67
CA VAL A 555 -5.30 39.95 2.41
C VAL A 555 -5.53 38.59 1.77
N LEU A 556 -4.46 37.89 1.39
CA LEU A 556 -4.52 36.52 0.88
C LEU A 556 -4.12 35.53 1.97
N LEU A 557 -5.04 34.64 2.33
CA LEU A 557 -4.86 33.55 3.29
C LEU A 557 -4.58 32.24 2.57
N MET A 558 -3.46 31.59 2.87
CA MET A 558 -3.00 30.35 2.22
C MET A 558 -2.79 29.22 3.22
N HIS A 559 -3.59 28.17 3.07
CA HIS A 559 -3.65 27.01 3.97
C HIS A 559 -2.40 26.10 3.91
N GLY A 560 -2.31 25.19 4.87
CA GLY A 560 -1.24 24.19 4.98
C GLY A 560 -1.42 22.93 4.13
N LEU A 561 -0.52 21.96 4.31
CA LEU A 561 -0.59 20.67 3.61
C LEU A 561 -1.89 19.93 3.94
N GLY A 562 -2.62 19.51 2.91
CA GLY A 562 -3.89 18.79 3.05
C GLY A 562 -5.06 19.65 3.53
N GLY A 563 -4.88 20.97 3.68
CA GLY A 563 -5.91 21.92 4.09
C GLY A 563 -6.71 22.52 2.93
N SER A 564 -7.53 23.52 3.24
CA SER A 564 -8.26 24.33 2.27
C SER A 564 -8.60 25.72 2.81
N SER A 565 -9.22 26.56 2.00
CA SER A 565 -9.80 27.83 2.45
C SER A 565 -10.72 27.72 3.68
N ALA A 566 -11.32 26.54 3.95
CA ALA A 566 -12.15 26.30 5.12
C ALA A 566 -11.40 26.47 6.46
N ASP A 567 -10.09 26.24 6.46
CA ASP A 567 -9.24 26.33 7.66
C ASP A 567 -9.33 27.70 8.36
N TRP A 568 -9.63 28.74 7.58
CA TRP A 568 -9.66 30.14 8.02
C TRP A 568 -11.03 30.61 8.53
N VAL A 569 -12.06 29.77 8.45
CA VAL A 569 -13.46 30.10 8.80
C VAL A 569 -14.13 29.06 9.69
N LEU A 570 -13.51 27.89 9.88
CA LEU A 570 -14.11 26.73 10.54
C LEU A 570 -14.53 26.99 12.00
N MET A 571 -13.78 27.80 12.74
CA MET A 571 -14.02 28.08 14.16
C MET A 571 -15.11 29.14 14.41
N GLY A 572 -15.80 29.57 13.35
CA GLY A 572 -16.85 30.58 13.42
C GLY A 572 -16.34 32.01 13.72
N PRO A 573 -17.26 32.98 13.80
CA PRO A 573 -16.94 34.38 14.03
C PRO A 573 -16.28 34.58 15.40
N GLY A 574 -15.26 35.44 15.45
CA GLY A 574 -14.54 35.75 16.69
C GLY A 574 -13.32 34.87 16.95
N ASN A 575 -13.25 33.65 16.43
CA ASN A 575 -12.09 32.77 16.58
C ASN A 575 -11.45 32.33 15.26
N SER A 576 -12.07 32.61 14.12
CA SER A 576 -11.47 32.33 12.80
C SER A 576 -10.85 33.59 12.19
N LEU A 577 -9.60 33.47 11.71
CA LEU A 577 -8.84 34.62 11.20
C LEU A 577 -9.53 35.30 10.01
N GLY A 578 -10.18 34.53 9.13
CA GLY A 578 -10.88 35.09 7.96
C GLY A 578 -12.01 36.05 8.37
N PHE A 579 -12.82 35.67 9.36
CA PHE A 579 -13.87 36.55 9.88
C PHE A 579 -13.33 37.73 10.67
N LEU A 580 -12.27 37.52 11.46
CA LEU A 580 -11.64 38.60 12.22
C LEU A 580 -11.05 39.69 11.32
N LEU A 581 -10.42 39.32 10.20
CA LEU A 581 -9.91 40.28 9.23
C LEU A 581 -11.04 41.04 8.52
N ALA A 582 -12.10 40.34 8.10
CA ALA A 582 -13.26 40.97 7.48
C ALA A 582 -13.93 41.99 8.42
N ASP A 583 -14.10 41.65 9.70
CA ASP A 583 -14.64 42.55 10.73
C ASP A 583 -13.72 43.74 11.04
N GLN A 584 -12.42 43.65 10.75
CA GLN A 584 -11.45 44.75 10.85
C GLN A 584 -11.38 45.60 9.56
N GLY A 585 -12.23 45.32 8.56
CA GLY A 585 -12.31 46.11 7.34
C GLY A 585 -11.30 45.73 6.25
N TYR A 586 -10.75 44.52 6.30
CA TYR A 586 -9.93 43.98 5.20
C TYR A 586 -10.78 43.26 4.15
N ASP A 587 -10.31 43.26 2.92
CA ASP A 587 -10.84 42.41 1.84
C ASP A 587 -10.12 41.06 1.87
N VAL A 588 -10.82 40.02 2.32
CA VAL A 588 -10.20 38.73 2.66
C VAL A 588 -10.34 37.76 1.50
N TRP A 589 -9.21 37.37 0.91
CA TRP A 589 -9.08 36.35 -0.11
C TRP A 589 -8.51 35.08 0.50
N MET A 590 -9.05 33.92 0.14
CA MET A 590 -8.66 32.61 0.68
C MET A 590 -8.43 31.65 -0.48
N GLY A 591 -7.17 31.28 -0.69
CA GLY A 591 -6.78 30.44 -1.82
C GLY A 591 -7.04 28.96 -1.59
N ASN A 592 -7.30 28.24 -2.67
CA ASN A 592 -7.32 26.78 -2.70
C ASN A 592 -6.33 26.28 -3.74
N VAL A 593 -5.30 25.57 -3.29
CA VAL A 593 -4.24 25.04 -4.17
C VAL A 593 -4.74 23.88 -5.02
N ARG A 594 -4.08 23.67 -6.17
CA ARG A 594 -4.33 22.54 -7.08
C ARG A 594 -4.45 21.20 -6.34
N GLY A 595 -5.44 20.41 -6.74
CA GLY A 595 -5.71 19.06 -6.21
C GLY A 595 -6.47 19.01 -4.89
N ASN A 596 -6.60 20.13 -4.16
CA ASN A 596 -7.46 20.18 -2.99
C ASN A 596 -8.97 20.13 -3.39
N THR A 597 -9.87 19.92 -2.44
CA THR A 597 -11.33 19.70 -2.63
C THR A 597 -11.98 20.69 -3.60
N TYR A 598 -11.57 21.96 -3.55
CA TYR A 598 -12.18 23.03 -4.33
C TYR A 598 -11.49 23.26 -5.70
N SER A 599 -10.24 22.79 -5.86
CA SER A 599 -9.39 23.04 -7.02
C SER A 599 -8.98 21.73 -7.73
N ARG A 600 -9.96 20.89 -8.04
CA ARG A 600 -9.80 19.55 -8.67
C ARG A 600 -10.00 19.53 -10.20
N LYS A 601 -9.67 20.61 -10.89
CA LYS A 601 -9.96 20.77 -12.32
C LYS A 601 -8.71 21.21 -13.08
N HIS A 602 -8.62 20.79 -14.32
CA HIS A 602 -7.57 21.20 -15.25
C HIS A 602 -8.16 21.37 -16.65
N VAL A 603 -7.59 22.25 -17.46
CA VAL A 603 -8.06 22.53 -18.84
C VAL A 603 -7.98 21.31 -19.75
N LYS A 604 -7.02 20.41 -19.49
CA LYS A 604 -6.72 19.21 -20.29
C LYS A 604 -6.75 17.87 -19.54
N LEU A 605 -6.41 17.86 -18.25
CA LEU A 605 -6.11 16.63 -17.51
C LEU A 605 -7.28 16.29 -16.56
N SER A 606 -7.56 15.00 -16.39
CA SER A 606 -8.51 14.51 -15.39
C SER A 606 -7.81 14.19 -14.07
N THR A 607 -8.53 14.22 -12.95
CA THR A 607 -8.00 13.74 -11.66
C THR A 607 -7.67 12.25 -11.65
N ASP A 608 -8.12 11.50 -12.65
CA ASP A 608 -7.75 10.09 -12.86
C ASP A 608 -6.38 9.94 -13.55
N ASP A 609 -5.85 11.01 -14.14
CA ASP A 609 -4.55 11.00 -14.81
C ASP A 609 -3.43 11.23 -13.78
N GLY A 610 -2.43 10.35 -13.74
CA GLY A 610 -1.27 10.54 -12.85
C GLY A 610 -0.53 11.85 -13.08
N ALA A 611 -0.52 12.35 -14.33
CA ALA A 611 0.06 13.64 -14.70
C ALA A 611 -0.66 14.83 -14.05
N TYR A 612 -1.96 14.72 -13.73
CA TYR A 612 -2.68 15.74 -12.97
C TYR A 612 -2.13 15.91 -11.55
N TRP A 613 -1.50 14.88 -10.99
CA TRP A 613 -0.98 14.91 -9.62
C TRP A 613 0.53 15.11 -9.55
N ASP A 614 1.21 15.32 -10.68
CA ASP A 614 2.67 15.49 -10.74
C ASP A 614 3.13 16.90 -10.31
N PHE A 615 2.60 17.39 -9.20
CA PHE A 615 2.94 18.68 -8.62
C PHE A 615 3.32 18.55 -7.14
N SER A 616 4.12 19.49 -6.67
CA SER A 616 4.42 19.71 -5.27
C SER A 616 4.12 21.17 -4.90
N TRP A 617 4.51 21.60 -3.70
CA TRP A 617 4.46 23.01 -3.33
C TRP A 617 5.38 23.90 -4.19
N HIS A 618 6.27 23.32 -5.01
CA HIS A 618 7.04 24.03 -6.02
C HIS A 618 6.11 24.68 -7.07
N GLU A 619 5.27 23.87 -7.72
CA GLU A 619 4.34 24.34 -8.74
C GLU A 619 3.26 25.26 -8.14
N MET A 620 2.88 25.03 -6.88
CA MET A 620 1.98 25.97 -6.17
C MET A 620 2.61 27.36 -6.03
N GLY A 621 3.91 27.45 -5.73
CA GLY A 621 4.62 28.74 -5.69
C GLY A 621 4.82 29.36 -7.07
N LEU A 622 5.09 28.56 -8.11
CA LEU A 622 5.35 29.08 -9.45
C LEU A 622 4.10 29.53 -10.22
N TYR A 623 2.96 28.89 -9.97
CA TYR A 623 1.77 29.04 -10.80
C TYR A 623 0.51 29.40 -10.00
N ASP A 624 0.22 28.69 -8.90
CA ASP A 624 -1.02 28.93 -8.14
C ASP A 624 -1.02 30.30 -7.49
N LEU A 625 0.03 30.62 -6.71
CA LEU A 625 0.12 31.90 -6.00
C LEU A 625 0.15 33.10 -6.96
N PRO A 626 0.98 33.12 -8.01
CA PRO A 626 0.93 34.16 -9.04
C PRO A 626 -0.46 34.40 -9.60
N ALA A 627 -1.16 33.35 -10.02
CA ALA A 627 -2.47 33.49 -10.63
C ALA A 627 -3.51 34.02 -9.63
N MET A 628 -3.49 33.56 -8.37
CA MET A 628 -4.39 34.06 -7.32
C MET A 628 -4.11 35.52 -6.96
N ILE A 629 -2.84 35.89 -6.81
CA ILE A 629 -2.42 37.26 -6.46
C ILE A 629 -2.82 38.22 -7.57
N ASP A 630 -2.50 37.89 -8.82
CA ASP A 630 -2.81 38.75 -9.96
C ASP A 630 -4.31 38.93 -10.14
N TYR A 631 -5.08 37.86 -9.98
CA TYR A 631 -6.53 37.94 -10.01
C TYR A 631 -7.08 38.84 -8.88
N ALA A 632 -6.62 38.65 -7.65
CA ALA A 632 -7.07 39.45 -6.51
C ALA A 632 -6.70 40.94 -6.67
N LEU A 633 -5.47 41.25 -7.09
CA LEU A 633 -5.02 42.62 -7.34
C LEU A 633 -5.78 43.27 -8.49
N ALA A 634 -6.00 42.56 -9.59
CA ALA A 634 -6.80 43.04 -10.72
C ALA A 634 -8.26 43.30 -10.32
N LYS A 635 -8.87 42.39 -9.54
CA LYS A 635 -10.26 42.51 -9.10
C LYS A 635 -10.47 43.66 -8.11
N THR A 636 -9.48 43.92 -7.26
CA THR A 636 -9.55 44.96 -6.22
C THR A 636 -9.02 46.32 -6.68
N GLY A 637 -8.26 46.36 -7.79
CA GLY A 637 -7.53 47.53 -8.25
C GLY A 637 -6.34 47.90 -7.35
N GLN A 638 -5.91 47.01 -6.45
CA GLN A 638 -4.76 47.23 -5.59
C GLN A 638 -3.45 46.87 -6.28
N LYS A 639 -2.36 47.52 -5.86
CA LYS A 639 -1.02 47.21 -6.36
C LYS A 639 -0.30 46.14 -5.52
N LYS A 640 -0.68 46.01 -4.25
CA LYS A 640 -0.09 45.05 -3.31
C LYS A 640 -1.16 44.49 -2.38
N LEU A 641 -0.91 43.32 -1.81
CA LEU A 641 -1.74 42.69 -0.79
C LEU A 641 -0.90 42.19 0.39
N PHE A 642 -1.52 41.96 1.54
CA PHE A 642 -0.90 41.22 2.64
C PHE A 642 -1.02 39.72 2.39
N TYR A 643 0.03 38.96 2.65
CA TYR A 643 -0.03 37.50 2.55
C TYR A 643 0.08 36.89 3.95
N ILE A 644 -0.79 35.92 4.26
CA ILE A 644 -0.70 35.12 5.47
C ILE A 644 -0.71 33.66 5.07
N GLY A 645 0.41 32.97 5.33
CA GLY A 645 0.55 31.54 5.04
C GLY A 645 0.63 30.73 6.32
N HIS A 646 -0.02 29.58 6.35
CA HIS A 646 0.21 28.55 7.39
C HIS A 646 0.93 27.35 6.79
N SER A 647 1.94 26.81 7.50
CA SER A 647 2.59 25.55 7.13
C SER A 647 3.10 25.56 5.67
N GLN A 648 2.67 24.62 4.82
CA GLN A 648 2.98 24.58 3.39
C GLN A 648 2.64 25.88 2.64
N GLY A 649 1.62 26.62 3.06
CA GLY A 649 1.29 27.94 2.50
C GLY A 649 2.43 28.94 2.66
N THR A 650 3.28 28.78 3.68
CA THR A 650 4.53 29.56 3.81
C THR A 650 5.59 29.08 2.82
N THR A 651 5.74 27.76 2.66
CA THR A 651 6.72 27.15 1.75
C THR A 651 6.48 27.62 0.31
N ALA A 652 5.23 27.58 -0.14
CA ALA A 652 4.85 28.02 -1.49
C ALA A 652 5.17 29.52 -1.72
N PHE A 653 4.96 30.36 -0.69
CA PHE A 653 5.34 31.77 -0.76
C PHE A 653 6.85 31.94 -0.96
N PHE A 654 7.69 31.25 -0.19
CA PHE A 654 9.14 31.36 -0.32
C PHE A 654 9.65 30.82 -1.66
N VAL A 655 9.00 29.80 -2.23
CA VAL A 655 9.27 29.39 -3.62
C VAL A 655 8.94 30.51 -4.60
N MET A 656 7.72 31.06 -4.52
CA MET A 656 7.28 32.14 -5.41
C MET A 656 8.23 33.34 -5.33
N ALA A 657 8.48 33.85 -4.12
CA ALA A 657 9.28 35.05 -3.91
C ALA A 657 10.77 34.88 -4.31
N SER A 658 11.31 33.66 -4.25
CA SER A 658 12.69 33.39 -4.69
C SER A 658 12.83 33.12 -6.18
N MET A 659 11.85 32.44 -6.78
CA MET A 659 11.90 32.05 -8.20
C MET A 659 11.23 33.04 -9.14
N ARG A 660 10.31 33.84 -8.62
CA ARG A 660 9.60 34.91 -9.31
C ARG A 660 9.74 36.21 -8.53
N PRO A 661 10.95 36.77 -8.47
CA PRO A 661 11.25 37.91 -7.60
C PRO A 661 10.37 39.13 -7.87
N GLU A 662 9.80 39.27 -9.07
CA GLU A 662 8.83 40.30 -9.44
C GLU A 662 7.55 40.29 -8.57
N TYR A 663 7.23 39.17 -7.92
CA TYR A 663 6.10 39.08 -6.99
C TYR A 663 6.40 39.64 -5.60
N ASN A 664 7.67 39.82 -5.21
CA ASN A 664 7.98 40.49 -3.95
C ASN A 664 7.38 41.90 -3.91
N ASP A 665 7.37 42.59 -5.05
CA ASP A 665 6.83 43.95 -5.17
C ASP A 665 5.32 44.01 -5.03
N LYS A 666 4.62 42.89 -5.19
CA LYS A 666 3.15 42.76 -5.04
C LYS A 666 2.72 42.45 -3.60
N ILE A 667 3.66 42.33 -2.66
CA ILE A 667 3.39 41.94 -1.27
C ILE A 667 3.72 43.10 -0.34
N HIS A 668 2.74 43.49 0.49
CA HIS A 668 2.98 44.46 1.56
C HIS A 668 3.84 43.84 2.68
N THR A 669 3.38 42.71 3.20
CA THR A 669 4.08 41.94 4.23
C THR A 669 3.59 40.51 4.17
N MET A 670 4.52 39.57 4.35
CA MET A 670 4.27 38.15 4.53
C MET A 670 4.27 37.81 6.02
N PHE A 671 3.14 37.32 6.53
CA PHE A 671 3.02 36.75 7.86
C PHE A 671 3.06 35.23 7.78
N ALA A 672 4.19 34.65 8.18
CA ALA A 672 4.42 33.21 8.12
C ALA A 672 4.02 32.56 9.45
N LEU A 673 2.92 31.80 9.47
CA LEU A 673 2.43 31.04 10.61
C LEU A 673 2.97 29.61 10.53
N ALA A 674 3.77 29.19 11.52
CA ALA A 674 4.46 27.89 11.52
C ALA A 674 5.24 27.62 10.22
N PRO A 675 6.25 28.44 9.88
CA PRO A 675 6.94 28.35 8.59
C PRO A 675 7.69 27.03 8.40
N VAL A 676 7.50 26.38 7.24
CA VAL A 676 8.16 25.10 6.90
C VAL A 676 9.05 25.32 5.67
N VAL A 677 10.33 25.64 5.90
CA VAL A 677 11.31 25.93 4.83
C VAL A 677 12.50 25.00 4.94
N PHE A 678 13.21 25.08 6.06
CA PHE A 678 14.17 24.06 6.47
C PHE A 678 13.45 22.98 7.27
N CYS A 679 13.82 21.72 7.06
CA CYS A 679 13.17 20.56 7.69
C CYS A 679 14.16 19.65 8.44
N SER A 680 15.39 20.12 8.67
CA SER A 680 16.48 19.34 9.28
C SER A 680 16.17 18.93 10.72
N ASN A 681 15.38 19.74 11.43
CA ASN A 681 14.98 19.51 12.82
C ASN A 681 13.49 19.17 12.96
N MET A 682 12.80 18.91 11.83
CA MET A 682 11.43 18.42 11.82
C MET A 682 11.39 17.03 12.47
N PHE A 683 10.64 16.85 13.56
CA PHE A 683 10.62 15.58 14.31
C PHE A 683 9.27 14.86 14.28
N SER A 684 8.30 15.39 13.53
CA SER A 684 7.01 14.75 13.26
C SER A 684 7.20 13.28 12.84
N PRO A 685 6.69 12.30 13.64
CA PRO A 685 6.86 10.88 13.38
C PRO A 685 6.46 10.44 11.97
N LEU A 686 5.37 11.01 11.42
CA LEU A 686 4.92 10.74 10.05
C LEU A 686 5.96 11.15 9.02
N PHE A 687 6.45 12.38 9.10
CA PHE A 687 7.43 12.91 8.15
C PHE A 687 8.82 12.28 8.32
N GLN A 688 9.21 11.93 9.53
CA GLN A 688 10.42 11.15 9.80
C GLN A 688 10.35 9.75 9.20
N PHE A 689 9.19 9.10 9.28
CA PHE A 689 8.92 7.83 8.61
C PHE A 689 8.96 7.97 7.08
N LEU A 690 8.28 8.97 6.53
CA LEU A 690 8.30 9.25 5.09
C LEU A 690 9.69 9.61 4.57
N SER A 691 10.50 10.35 5.34
CA SER A 691 11.90 10.66 4.99
C SER A 691 12.75 9.40 4.93
N LYS A 692 12.61 8.48 5.90
CA LYS A 692 13.31 7.19 5.86
C LYS A 692 12.88 6.31 4.68
N ILE A 693 11.59 6.33 4.33
CA ILE A 693 11.09 5.66 3.12
C ILE A 693 11.69 6.31 1.88
N GLU A 694 11.69 7.65 1.81
CA GLU A 694 12.15 8.38 0.63
C GLU A 694 13.66 8.18 0.39
N GLN A 695 14.43 8.10 1.47
CA GLN A 695 15.87 7.79 1.46
C GLN A 695 16.18 6.34 1.06
N SER A 696 15.25 5.43 1.27
CA SER A 696 15.35 4.06 0.76
C SER A 696 14.87 3.99 -0.69
N TYR A 697 15.32 3.00 -1.48
CA TYR A 697 14.85 2.78 -2.87
C TYR A 697 13.32 2.49 -2.98
N VAL A 698 12.59 2.59 -1.87
CA VAL A 698 11.15 2.42 -1.65
C VAL A 698 10.37 3.70 -2.00
N SER A 699 10.98 4.89 -2.13
CA SER A 699 10.31 6.10 -2.66
C SER A 699 9.58 5.86 -3.99
N ASN A 700 10.24 5.11 -4.87
CA ASN A 700 9.71 4.69 -6.17
C ASN A 700 8.51 3.74 -6.06
N ILE A 701 8.20 3.20 -4.87
CA ILE A 701 7.04 2.33 -4.64
C ILE A 701 5.73 3.13 -4.68
N LEU A 702 5.71 4.39 -4.25
CA LEU A 702 4.48 5.21 -4.32
C LEU A 702 4.12 5.57 -5.77
N ASP A 703 5.12 5.96 -6.58
CA ASP A 703 4.97 6.16 -8.02
C ASP A 703 4.63 4.85 -8.75
N TRP A 704 5.18 3.73 -8.27
CA TRP A 704 4.93 2.38 -8.79
C TRP A 704 3.59 1.78 -8.36
N LEU A 705 3.00 2.28 -7.27
CA LEU A 705 1.64 1.96 -6.80
C LEU A 705 0.57 2.86 -7.46
N ASP A 706 0.95 3.78 -8.35
CA ASP A 706 0.05 4.77 -8.97
C ASP A 706 -0.67 5.64 -7.91
N ILE A 707 -0.10 5.77 -6.71
CA ILE A 707 -0.65 6.58 -5.61
C ILE A 707 -0.19 8.01 -5.85
N HIS A 708 -0.94 8.66 -6.72
CA HIS A 708 -0.73 10.02 -7.15
C HIS A 708 -1.39 11.03 -6.21
N GLU A 709 -2.58 10.69 -5.74
CA GLU A 709 -3.28 11.42 -4.69
C GLU A 709 -3.07 10.75 -3.34
N PHE A 710 -2.66 11.53 -2.35
CA PHE A 710 -2.76 11.14 -0.95
C PHE A 710 -4.20 11.36 -0.47
N ALA A 711 -5.10 10.44 -0.88
CA ALA A 711 -6.54 10.55 -0.66
C ALA A 711 -7.00 9.86 0.65
N PRO A 712 -7.86 10.51 1.45
CA PRO A 712 -8.45 9.90 2.65
C PRO A 712 -9.49 8.80 2.39
N THR A 713 -10.00 8.67 1.16
CA THR A 713 -11.05 7.69 0.79
C THR A 713 -10.52 6.29 0.52
N ASN A 714 -9.22 6.06 0.67
CA ASN A 714 -8.68 4.74 0.47
C ASN A 714 -9.26 3.80 1.55
N LYS A 715 -10.03 2.79 1.14
CA LYS A 715 -10.66 1.80 2.06
C LYS A 715 -9.62 1.19 3.02
N LEU A 716 -8.34 1.19 2.64
CA LEU A 716 -7.21 0.79 3.46
C LEU A 716 -6.99 1.71 4.68
N ILE A 717 -7.01 3.03 4.49
CA ILE A 717 -6.82 4.04 5.55
C ILE A 717 -8.06 4.12 6.45
N SER A 718 -9.26 4.06 5.85
CA SER A 718 -10.54 3.95 6.56
C SER A 718 -10.63 2.67 7.42
N LYS A 719 -10.19 1.52 6.88
CA LYS A 719 -10.17 0.25 7.63
C LYS A 719 -9.05 0.20 8.67
N PHE A 720 -7.91 0.84 8.42
CA PHE A 720 -6.83 1.00 9.41
C PHE A 720 -7.27 1.88 10.58
N ALA A 721 -7.98 2.98 10.29
CA ALA A 721 -8.63 3.83 11.28
C ALA A 721 -9.66 3.03 12.09
N HIS A 722 -10.53 2.27 11.43
CA HIS A 722 -11.48 1.39 12.10
C HIS A 722 -10.80 0.28 12.93
N LEU A 723 -9.70 -0.29 12.46
CA LEU A 723 -9.00 -1.36 13.17
C LEU A 723 -8.31 -0.85 14.45
N ILE A 724 -7.74 0.36 14.40
CA ILE A 724 -7.19 1.05 15.57
C ILE A 724 -8.31 1.42 16.56
N CYS A 725 -9.49 1.83 16.05
CA CYS A 725 -10.61 2.26 16.89
C CYS A 725 -11.50 1.12 17.44
N ARG A 726 -11.51 -0.07 16.80
CA ARG A 726 -12.49 -1.15 17.11
C ARG A 726 -12.03 -2.16 18.16
N ASN A 727 -10.74 -2.25 18.48
CA ASN A 727 -10.23 -3.11 19.55
C ASN A 727 -10.43 -2.54 20.97
N ALA A 728 -11.15 -1.41 21.12
CA ALA A 728 -11.47 -0.78 22.41
C ALA A 728 -12.97 -0.90 22.79
N ALA A 729 -13.69 -1.86 22.21
CA ALA A 729 -15.14 -2.03 22.43
C ALA A 729 -15.51 -2.90 23.65
N SER A 730 -14.57 -3.22 24.54
CA SER A 730 -14.87 -3.91 25.80
C SER A 730 -14.49 -3.03 26.98
N LYS A 731 -15.54 -2.49 27.63
CA LYS A 731 -15.57 -1.76 28.91
C LYS A 731 -15.13 -0.29 28.90
N SER A 732 -16.14 0.57 29.10
CA SER A 732 -16.16 1.88 29.79
C SER A 732 -15.25 3.01 29.28
N ILE A 733 -15.90 4.13 28.88
CA ILE A 733 -15.41 5.53 28.95
C ILE A 733 -13.90 5.68 28.70
N ARG A 734 -13.46 5.73 27.42
CA ARG A 734 -12.14 6.24 26.98
C ARG A 734 -11.88 6.23 25.46
N ILE A 735 -12.90 6.09 24.62
CA ILE A 735 -12.73 6.02 23.14
C ILE A 735 -12.34 7.38 22.53
N ASP A 736 -12.68 8.48 23.19
CA ASP A 736 -12.34 9.85 22.81
C ASP A 736 -10.79 10.10 22.76
N LYS A 737 -10.01 9.56 23.70
CA LYS A 737 -8.57 9.90 23.82
C LYS A 737 -7.65 9.31 22.74
N LEU A 738 -8.05 8.23 22.05
CA LEU A 738 -7.17 7.56 21.07
C LEU A 738 -7.38 8.08 19.63
N CYS A 739 -8.59 8.48 19.25
CA CYS A 739 -8.83 9.23 18.00
C CYS A 739 -8.17 10.61 18.05
N ARG A 740 -8.15 11.25 19.24
CA ARG A 740 -7.41 12.48 19.56
C ARG A 740 -5.92 12.42 19.18
N ASN A 741 -5.30 11.23 19.22
CA ASN A 741 -3.85 11.09 19.07
C ASN A 741 -3.35 11.11 17.63
N SER A 742 -4.19 10.94 16.60
CA SER A 742 -3.72 10.85 15.20
C SER A 742 -3.22 12.18 14.63
N MET A 743 -3.90 13.29 14.90
CA MET A 743 -3.46 14.66 14.58
C MET A 743 -2.22 15.04 15.40
N PHE A 744 -2.24 14.77 16.72
CA PHE A 744 -1.10 15.05 17.60
C PHE A 744 0.17 14.25 17.24
N LEU A 745 0.03 13.07 16.63
CA LEU A 745 1.16 12.29 16.09
C LEU A 745 1.82 12.95 14.87
N ILE A 746 1.22 14.00 14.29
CA ILE A 746 1.73 14.71 13.12
C ILE A 746 2.14 16.14 13.50
N THR A 747 1.30 16.84 14.26
CA THR A 747 1.42 18.27 14.54
C THR A 747 2.04 18.60 15.90
N GLY A 748 2.01 17.66 16.85
CA GLY A 748 2.43 17.81 18.25
C GLY A 748 1.27 17.84 19.24
N PHE A 749 1.51 17.43 20.49
CA PHE A 749 0.47 17.27 21.51
C PHE A 749 0.10 18.59 22.22
N ASP A 750 -1.13 19.08 22.07
CA ASP A 750 -1.71 20.13 22.92
C ASP A 750 -3.17 19.79 23.29
N SER A 751 -3.34 18.98 24.34
CA SER A 751 -4.68 18.57 24.79
C SER A 751 -5.45 19.69 25.50
N GLU A 752 -4.78 20.77 25.93
CA GLU A 752 -5.40 21.87 26.69
C GLU A 752 -6.10 22.87 25.76
N GLN A 753 -5.60 23.00 24.53
CA GLN A 753 -6.11 23.96 23.55
C GLN A 753 -7.19 23.38 22.60
N PHE A 754 -7.56 22.11 22.75
CA PHE A 754 -8.56 21.43 21.91
C PHE A 754 -9.87 21.19 22.68
N GLU A 755 -10.91 22.01 22.44
CA GLU A 755 -12.25 21.87 23.07
C GLU A 755 -13.08 20.69 22.50
N ASP A 756 -14.09 20.26 23.27
CA ASP A 756 -15.13 19.31 22.83
C ASP A 756 -15.91 19.80 21.60
N VAL A 757 -16.02 21.12 21.36
CA VAL A 757 -16.70 21.66 20.16
C VAL A 757 -15.85 21.43 18.90
N SER A 758 -14.55 21.73 18.95
CA SER A 758 -13.62 21.39 17.86
C SER A 758 -13.62 19.87 17.65
N LEU A 759 -13.52 19.10 18.73
CA LEU A 759 -13.59 17.64 18.69
C LEU A 759 -14.93 17.10 18.15
N ASN A 760 -16.07 17.72 18.45
CA ASN A 760 -17.39 17.32 17.94
C ASN A 760 -17.53 17.63 16.45
N ILE A 761 -16.95 18.72 15.95
CA ILE A 761 -16.84 19.00 14.51
C ILE A 761 -16.01 17.88 13.85
N PHE A 762 -14.92 17.44 14.50
CA PHE A 762 -14.07 16.33 14.02
C PHE A 762 -14.71 14.93 14.14
N LEU A 763 -15.48 14.65 15.19
CA LEU A 763 -16.09 13.34 15.48
C LEU A 763 -17.42 13.13 14.72
N ASN A 764 -18.21 14.17 14.51
CA ASN A 764 -19.43 14.10 13.68
C ASN A 764 -19.10 13.84 12.18
N ALA A 765 -17.86 14.12 11.75
CA ALA A 765 -17.35 13.70 10.44
C ALA A 765 -17.11 12.16 10.34
N ILE A 766 -17.01 11.47 11.48
CA ILE A 766 -16.67 10.04 11.58
C ILE A 766 -17.92 9.19 11.89
N SER A 767 -18.95 9.78 12.49
CA SER A 767 -20.14 9.07 12.94
C SER A 767 -21.42 9.64 12.33
N ASP A 768 -21.95 9.03 11.27
CA ASP A 768 -23.40 8.98 11.16
C ASP A 768 -24.00 7.77 10.43
N LYS A 769 -25.00 7.18 11.08
CA LYS A 769 -25.96 6.17 10.60
C LYS A 769 -27.40 6.71 10.62
N ASN A 770 -27.67 7.91 11.12
CA ASN A 770 -29.02 8.43 11.36
C ASN A 770 -29.21 9.84 10.77
N GLU A 771 -30.05 9.90 9.73
CA GLU A 771 -30.38 11.02 8.87
C GLU A 771 -31.17 12.18 9.53
N LYS A 772 -30.92 12.54 10.81
CA LYS A 772 -31.75 13.51 11.54
C LYS A 772 -31.05 14.68 12.25
N LEU A 773 -29.73 14.88 12.12
CA LEU A 773 -29.05 16.08 12.64
C LEU A 773 -28.51 16.97 11.51
N ASN A 774 -29.42 17.53 10.70
CA ASN A 774 -29.11 18.45 9.60
C ASN A 774 -28.85 19.88 10.11
N LEU A 775 -27.58 20.27 10.24
CA LEU A 775 -27.11 21.65 9.94
C LEU A 775 -25.58 21.84 9.98
N TYR A 776 -24.81 20.87 10.51
CA TYR A 776 -23.34 20.93 10.56
C TYR A 776 -22.66 19.86 9.68
N VAL A 777 -23.41 18.86 9.24
CA VAL A 777 -22.90 17.66 8.52
C VAL A 777 -22.77 17.88 7.01
N LEU A 778 -23.28 18.99 6.46
CA LEU A 778 -23.38 19.22 5.02
C LEU A 778 -22.15 19.89 4.39
N PHE A 779 -21.15 20.28 5.21
CA PHE A 779 -19.93 20.97 4.77
C PHE A 779 -18.73 20.06 4.46
N LEU A 780 -18.73 18.84 4.97
CA LEU A 780 -17.64 17.90 4.77
C LEU A 780 -18.08 16.96 3.64
N GLY A 781 -17.53 17.18 2.44
CA GLY A 781 -17.85 16.38 1.27
C GLY A 781 -17.88 14.88 1.61
N ASN A 782 -18.93 14.18 1.17
CA ASN A 782 -19.27 12.76 1.43
C ASN A 782 -18.06 11.82 1.61
N THR A 783 -17.44 11.83 2.79
CA THR A 783 -16.28 10.98 3.11
C THR A 783 -16.53 10.32 4.45
N ARG A 784 -17.18 9.15 4.37
CA ARG A 784 -17.27 8.23 5.51
C ARG A 784 -15.86 7.72 5.83
N TYR A 785 -15.41 8.00 7.05
CA TYR A 785 -14.21 7.45 7.69
C TYR A 785 -12.88 7.84 7.04
N SER A 786 -12.44 9.08 7.27
CA SER A 786 -11.08 9.54 6.99
C SER A 786 -10.22 9.59 8.26
N PHE A 787 -8.95 9.16 8.16
CA PHE A 787 -7.92 9.30 9.20
C PHE A 787 -7.46 10.77 9.40
N PHE A 788 -7.85 11.65 8.47
CA PHE A 788 -7.75 13.10 8.54
C PHE A 788 -9.14 13.70 8.26
N PRO A 789 -9.95 14.00 9.29
CA PRO A 789 -11.30 14.53 9.10
C PRO A 789 -11.39 15.83 8.26
N HIS A 790 -10.26 16.52 8.01
CA HIS A 790 -10.16 17.68 7.09
C HIS A 790 -9.13 17.54 5.97
N SER A 791 -8.64 16.33 5.63
CA SER A 791 -7.77 16.21 4.44
C SER A 791 -8.57 16.51 3.18
N CYS A 792 -8.31 17.69 2.62
CA CYS A 792 -8.97 18.19 1.42
C CYS A 792 -8.29 17.66 0.14
N GLY A 793 -7.48 16.61 0.20
CA GLY A 793 -6.71 16.08 -0.95
C GLY A 793 -5.37 16.78 -1.14
N ALA A 794 -4.34 16.01 -1.48
CA ALA A 794 -2.98 16.46 -1.75
C ALA A 794 -2.26 15.49 -2.70
N SER A 795 -1.30 15.96 -3.48
CA SER A 795 -0.42 15.09 -4.25
C SER A 795 0.56 14.35 -3.35
N ALA A 796 0.81 13.07 -3.63
CA ALA A 796 1.86 12.29 -2.99
C ALA A 796 3.25 12.94 -3.15
N LYS A 797 3.49 13.64 -4.27
CA LYS A 797 4.75 14.34 -4.54
C LYS A 797 5.01 15.49 -3.56
N GLN A 798 3.97 16.11 -2.96
CA GLN A 798 4.15 17.11 -1.89
C GLN A 798 4.81 16.50 -0.64
N PHE A 799 4.31 15.34 -0.20
CA PHE A 799 4.86 14.62 0.95
C PHE A 799 6.29 14.14 0.70
N ARG A 800 6.55 13.60 -0.49
CA ARG A 800 7.88 13.18 -0.92
C ARG A 800 8.86 14.35 -0.97
N HIS A 801 8.42 15.50 -1.48
CA HIS A 801 9.27 16.69 -1.53
C HIS A 801 9.69 17.11 -0.12
N PHE A 802 8.76 17.22 0.85
CA PHE A 802 9.13 17.49 2.25
C PHE A 802 10.05 16.41 2.85
N ALA A 803 9.81 15.14 2.54
CA ALA A 803 10.65 14.03 2.98
C ALA A 803 12.11 14.14 2.49
N GLN A 804 12.32 14.63 1.26
CA GLN A 804 13.64 14.93 0.70
C GLN A 804 14.33 16.09 1.43
N LEU A 805 13.59 17.11 1.84
CA LEU A 805 14.11 18.27 2.59
C LEU A 805 14.61 17.88 3.99
N ILE A 806 13.96 16.91 4.65
CA ILE A 806 14.38 16.40 5.96
C ILE A 806 15.76 15.73 5.87
N TYR A 807 15.99 14.96 4.79
CA TYR A 807 17.25 14.28 4.57
C TYR A 807 18.35 15.21 4.08
N SER A 808 18.05 16.06 3.09
CA SER A 808 19.04 16.96 2.49
C SER A 808 19.42 18.11 3.41
N GLY A 809 18.57 18.41 4.41
CA GLY A 809 18.66 19.57 5.28
C GLY A 809 18.59 20.92 4.54
N SER A 810 18.20 20.91 3.28
CA SER A 810 18.37 22.02 2.35
C SER A 810 17.06 22.38 1.68
N PHE A 811 16.72 23.67 1.66
CA PHE A 811 15.57 24.17 0.91
C PHE A 811 15.89 24.25 -0.58
N ARG A 812 15.42 23.26 -1.34
CA ARG A 812 15.79 23.04 -2.75
C ARG A 812 14.65 22.41 -3.54
N GLN A 813 14.75 22.43 -4.87
CA GLN A 813 13.76 21.80 -5.76
C GLN A 813 13.72 20.27 -5.61
N PHE A 814 12.71 19.65 -6.21
CA PHE A 814 12.46 18.21 -6.08
C PHE A 814 13.64 17.42 -6.65
N ASP A 815 14.12 16.44 -5.89
CA ASP A 815 15.18 15.53 -6.33
C ASP A 815 14.57 14.37 -7.11
N PHE A 816 14.81 14.31 -8.41
CA PHE A 816 14.35 13.24 -9.30
C PHE A 816 15.35 12.07 -9.39
N GLY A 817 16.44 12.12 -8.60
CA GLY A 817 17.60 11.25 -8.71
C GLY A 817 18.60 11.75 -9.76
N TRP A 818 19.87 11.35 -9.63
CA TRP A 818 21.00 11.91 -10.36
C TRP A 818 20.79 12.04 -11.88
N TYR A 819 20.21 11.02 -12.53
CA TYR A 819 20.00 10.98 -13.97
C TYR A 819 18.89 11.94 -14.42
N ASN A 820 17.75 11.92 -13.72
CA ASN A 820 16.63 12.78 -14.07
C ASN A 820 16.88 14.24 -13.66
N ASN A 821 17.67 14.48 -12.61
CA ASN A 821 18.16 15.81 -12.26
C ASN A 821 19.03 16.38 -13.39
N TRP A 822 19.91 15.56 -13.99
CA TRP A 822 20.68 16.02 -15.15
C TRP A 822 19.77 16.41 -16.31
N ILE A 823 18.76 15.59 -16.62
CA ILE A 823 17.80 15.91 -17.69
C ILE A 823 17.00 17.18 -17.39
N LYS A 824 16.53 17.35 -16.15
CA LYS A 824 15.62 18.43 -15.78
C LYS A 824 16.33 19.75 -15.44
N TYR A 825 17.47 19.68 -14.78
CA TYR A 825 18.18 20.82 -14.23
C TYR A 825 19.55 21.06 -14.88
N GLY A 826 20.06 20.14 -15.70
CA GLY A 826 21.42 20.19 -16.21
C GLY A 826 22.51 19.93 -15.16
N HIS A 827 22.14 19.49 -13.95
CA HIS A 827 23.03 19.27 -12.81
C HIS A 827 22.62 17.99 -12.06
N PHE A 828 23.56 17.29 -11.41
CA PHE A 828 23.27 16.01 -10.74
C PHE A 828 22.45 16.13 -9.45
N SER A 829 22.46 17.32 -8.82
CA SER A 829 21.68 17.65 -7.63
C SER A 829 20.64 18.72 -7.97
N PRO A 830 19.47 18.72 -7.32
CA PRO A 830 18.48 19.76 -7.55
C PRO A 830 18.98 21.13 -7.07
N PRO A 831 18.63 22.21 -7.78
CA PRO A 831 19.04 23.57 -7.41
C PRO A 831 18.35 24.03 -6.13
N HIS A 832 19.05 24.86 -5.36
CA HIS A 832 18.52 25.49 -4.15
C HIS A 832 17.60 26.66 -4.49
N TYR A 833 16.61 26.91 -3.64
CA TYR A 833 15.86 28.17 -3.72
C TYR A 833 16.69 29.28 -3.08
N ASP A 834 16.94 30.34 -3.84
CA ASP A 834 17.75 31.46 -3.40
C ASP A 834 16.90 32.42 -2.53
N LEU A 835 16.95 32.22 -1.22
CA LEU A 835 16.21 33.04 -0.26
C LEU A 835 16.70 34.49 -0.20
N SER A 836 17.88 34.82 -0.73
CA SER A 836 18.35 36.22 -0.82
C SER A 836 17.48 37.07 -1.75
N LYS A 837 16.73 36.43 -2.65
CA LYS A 837 15.77 37.09 -3.56
C LYS A 837 14.42 37.39 -2.91
N VAL A 838 14.16 36.92 -1.69
CA VAL A 838 12.92 37.19 -0.96
C VAL A 838 13.00 38.57 -0.32
N THR A 839 12.77 39.61 -1.12
CA THR A 839 12.87 41.01 -0.69
C THR A 839 11.61 41.54 0.00
N ALA A 840 10.48 40.84 -0.12
CA ALA A 840 9.25 41.20 0.58
C ALA A 840 9.46 41.18 2.12
N PRO A 841 8.85 42.12 2.89
CA PRO A 841 8.92 42.10 4.34
C PRO A 841 8.30 40.82 4.93
N VAL A 842 9.03 40.11 5.80
CA VAL A 842 8.57 38.84 6.40
C VAL A 842 8.51 38.89 7.93
N SER A 843 7.39 38.45 8.50
CA SER A 843 7.21 38.24 9.94
C SER A 843 6.99 36.76 10.26
N LEU A 844 7.86 36.17 11.09
CA LEU A 844 7.84 34.74 11.41
C LEU A 844 7.11 34.47 12.74
N HIS A 845 6.12 33.59 12.75
CA HIS A 845 5.37 33.20 13.96
C HIS A 845 5.53 31.70 14.21
N TYR A 846 6.06 31.31 15.37
CA TYR A 846 6.47 29.93 15.65
C TYR A 846 6.29 29.54 17.14
N SER A 847 6.31 28.24 17.46
CA SER A 847 6.09 27.71 18.81
C SER A 847 7.04 26.55 19.12
N LEU A 848 7.21 26.23 20.42
CA LEU A 848 8.22 25.26 20.87
C LEU A 848 7.81 23.81 20.67
N ASN A 849 6.52 23.50 20.75
CA ASN A 849 5.98 22.15 20.59
C ASN A 849 5.43 21.91 19.16
N ASP A 850 5.88 22.69 18.19
CA ASP A 850 5.58 22.42 16.78
C ASP A 850 6.53 21.35 16.23
N TRP A 851 5.96 20.19 15.89
CA TRP A 851 6.72 19.02 15.43
C TRP A 851 7.17 19.13 13.97
N ILE A 852 6.62 20.10 13.24
CA ILE A 852 6.82 20.32 11.81
C ILE A 852 7.71 21.57 11.60
N SER A 853 7.34 22.69 12.21
CA SER A 853 8.07 23.96 12.18
C SER A 853 8.94 24.14 13.43
N ASN A 854 10.04 23.38 13.51
CA ASN A 854 10.92 23.41 14.68
C ASN A 854 11.60 24.79 14.85
N GLU A 855 11.71 25.28 16.08
CA GLU A 855 12.36 26.58 16.39
C GLU A 855 13.77 26.72 15.77
N SER A 856 14.56 25.65 15.73
CA SER A 856 15.90 25.69 15.14
C SER A 856 15.87 25.99 13.65
N ASP A 857 14.91 25.41 12.93
CA ASP A 857 14.73 25.63 11.48
C ASP A 857 14.18 27.04 11.22
N VAL A 858 13.25 27.53 12.06
CA VAL A 858 12.74 28.92 11.97
C VAL A 858 13.84 29.94 12.27
N ARG A 859 14.75 29.65 13.21
CA ARG A 859 15.90 30.50 13.50
C ARG A 859 16.84 30.60 12.31
N ILE A 860 17.13 29.48 11.63
CA ILE A 860 17.95 29.46 10.41
C ILE A 860 17.28 30.27 9.30
N LEU A 861 15.97 30.10 9.11
CA LEU A 861 15.20 30.90 8.16
C LEU A 861 15.32 32.39 8.45
N GLY A 862 15.10 32.81 9.70
CA GLY A 862 15.20 34.22 10.08
C GLY A 862 16.60 34.83 9.91
N GLN A 863 17.65 34.01 9.95
CA GLN A 863 19.03 34.43 9.67
C GLN A 863 19.34 34.52 8.17
N THR A 864 18.56 33.82 7.34
CA THR A 864 18.79 33.72 5.89
C THR A 864 18.01 34.78 5.10
N LEU A 865 16.88 35.26 5.63
CA LEU A 865 16.02 36.23 4.95
C LEU A 865 16.63 37.65 4.99
N PRO A 866 16.68 38.36 3.84
CA PRO A 866 17.25 39.70 3.78
C PRO A 866 16.35 40.77 4.41
N ASN A 867 15.04 40.54 4.48
CA ASN A 867 14.06 41.53 4.96
C ASN A 867 13.08 40.92 6.00
N MET A 868 13.62 40.43 7.11
CA MET A 868 12.82 39.96 8.24
C MET A 868 12.46 41.12 9.18
N ILE A 869 11.18 41.50 9.23
CA ILE A 869 10.69 42.60 10.08
C ILE A 869 10.47 42.18 11.54
N GLY A 870 10.40 40.87 11.81
CA GLY A 870 10.36 40.37 13.18
C GLY A 870 10.04 38.89 13.28
N LYS A 871 10.22 38.36 14.50
CA LYS A 871 9.80 37.01 14.87
C LYS A 871 9.00 37.03 16.16
N TYR A 872 7.94 36.23 16.22
CA TYR A 872 7.11 36.07 17.39
C TYR A 872 7.04 34.60 17.78
N ARG A 873 7.68 34.27 18.90
CA ARG A 873 7.50 32.98 19.55
C ARG A 873 6.24 33.01 20.39
N LEU A 874 5.31 32.09 20.16
CA LEU A 874 4.10 31.99 20.99
C LEU A 874 4.47 31.63 22.44
N PRO A 875 3.79 32.24 23.43
CA PRO A 875 4.14 32.06 24.84
C PRO A 875 3.73 30.70 25.41
N HIS A 876 2.76 30.01 24.80
CA HIS A 876 2.28 28.71 25.25
C HIS A 876 3.23 27.59 24.81
N THR A 877 3.82 26.90 25.77
CA THR A 877 4.89 25.91 25.50
C THR A 877 4.39 24.70 24.72
N ASN A 878 3.12 24.31 24.89
CA ASN A 878 2.55 23.15 24.21
C ASN A 878 1.89 23.49 22.87
N PHE A 879 1.86 24.77 22.46
CA PHE A 879 1.21 25.19 21.22
C PHE A 879 1.86 24.47 20.02
N ASN A 880 1.07 23.64 19.34
CA ASN A 880 1.49 22.74 18.27
C ASN A 880 1.14 23.29 16.88
N HIS A 881 1.46 22.53 15.82
CA HIS A 881 1.30 22.99 14.44
C HIS A 881 -0.15 23.30 14.00
N ALA A 882 -1.15 22.60 14.55
CA ALA A 882 -2.57 22.79 14.23
C ALA A 882 -3.20 23.96 15.01
N ASP A 883 -2.62 24.31 16.16
CA ASP A 883 -3.17 25.30 17.07
C ASP A 883 -3.20 26.72 16.46
N TYR A 884 -2.36 26.98 15.46
CA TYR A 884 -2.37 28.22 14.66
C TYR A 884 -3.69 28.48 13.96
N LEU A 885 -4.51 27.44 13.77
CA LEU A 885 -5.81 27.52 13.10
C LEU A 885 -6.95 27.25 14.09
N TRP A 886 -6.80 26.24 14.96
CA TRP A 886 -7.93 25.63 15.67
C TRP A 886 -7.82 25.61 17.20
N ALA A 887 -6.77 26.21 17.79
CA ALA A 887 -6.71 26.31 19.24
C ALA A 887 -7.84 27.19 19.78
N ARG A 888 -8.42 26.77 20.91
CA ARG A 888 -9.45 27.53 21.63
C ARG A 888 -9.04 28.98 21.86
N ASP A 889 -7.83 29.20 22.37
CA ASP A 889 -7.33 30.54 22.69
C ASP A 889 -6.44 31.12 21.57
N VAL A 890 -6.53 30.59 20.34
CA VAL A 890 -5.73 31.07 19.19
C VAL A 890 -5.89 32.58 18.97
N ARG A 891 -7.10 33.10 19.18
CA ARG A 891 -7.39 34.53 19.06
C ARG A 891 -6.54 35.36 20.01
N LYS A 892 -6.49 34.95 21.29
CA LYS A 892 -5.77 35.65 22.36
C LYS A 892 -4.26 35.51 22.19
N MET A 893 -3.79 34.32 21.83
CA MET A 893 -2.37 33.99 21.78
C MET A 893 -1.67 34.43 20.49
N LEU A 894 -2.38 34.44 19.36
CA LEU A 894 -1.81 34.71 18.04
C LEU A 894 -2.51 35.86 17.33
N TYR A 895 -3.83 35.74 17.08
CA TYR A 895 -4.50 36.63 16.13
C TYR A 895 -4.57 38.09 16.59
N PHE A 896 -4.71 38.37 17.90
CA PHE A 896 -4.67 39.76 18.37
C PHE A 896 -3.34 40.45 18.05
N LYS A 897 -2.22 39.76 18.27
CA LYS A 897 -0.91 40.32 17.96
C LYS A 897 -0.71 40.43 16.44
N LEU A 898 -1.11 39.42 15.69
CA LEU A 898 -1.05 39.41 14.23
C LEU A 898 -1.83 40.60 13.64
N LEU A 899 -3.09 40.79 14.03
CA LEU A 899 -3.92 41.91 13.59
C LEU A 899 -3.30 43.27 13.99
N SER A 900 -2.73 43.37 15.20
CA SER A 900 -2.02 44.60 15.60
C SER A 900 -0.81 44.94 14.72
N LEU A 901 -0.15 43.92 14.16
CA LEU A 901 0.97 44.11 13.23
C LEU A 901 0.46 44.52 11.85
N ILE A 902 -0.56 43.84 11.33
CA ILE A 902 -1.18 44.18 10.03
C ILE A 902 -1.75 45.60 10.06
N ASN A 903 -2.46 45.99 11.12
CA ASN A 903 -3.01 47.34 11.26
C ASN A 903 -1.91 48.40 11.31
N ARG A 904 -0.82 48.15 12.04
CA ARG A 904 0.31 49.07 12.11
C ARG A 904 1.01 49.27 10.77
N GLU A 905 1.21 48.18 10.02
CA GLU A 905 1.77 48.25 8.67
C GLU A 905 0.80 49.00 7.74
N THR A 906 -0.50 48.74 7.84
CA THR A 906 -1.53 49.46 7.08
C THR A 906 -1.51 50.97 7.38
N ASP A 907 -1.44 51.36 8.65
CA ASP A 907 -1.33 52.76 9.06
C ASP A 907 -0.03 53.41 8.53
N ALA A 908 1.09 52.68 8.56
CA ALA A 908 2.35 53.16 8.00
C ALA A 908 2.28 53.36 6.48
N ILE A 909 1.60 52.46 5.77
CA ILE A 909 1.34 52.58 4.32
C ILE A 909 0.45 53.79 4.03
N ILE A 910 -0.64 53.98 4.77
CA ILE A 910 -1.55 55.13 4.61
C ILE A 910 -0.78 56.45 4.85
N LYS A 911 0.02 56.52 5.92
CA LYS A 911 0.84 57.71 6.21
C LYS A 911 1.85 58.01 5.12
N ARG A 912 2.52 57.00 4.55
CA ARG A 912 3.45 57.19 3.42
C ARG A 912 2.74 57.66 2.16
N ASN A 913 1.58 57.10 1.84
CA ASN A 913 0.81 57.47 0.66
C ASN A 913 0.18 58.87 0.77
N ASN A 914 -0.08 59.37 1.99
CA ASN A 914 -0.58 60.73 2.22
C ASN A 914 0.53 61.78 2.34
N ALA A 915 1.80 61.36 2.43
CA ALA A 915 2.98 62.22 2.51
C ALA A 915 3.67 62.44 1.15
N VAL A 916 3.20 61.73 0.11
CA VAL A 916 3.53 61.91 -1.32
C VAL A 916 2.37 62.63 -1.98
#